data_AF-A0A094CLG1-F1
#
_entry.id   AF-A0A094CLG1-F1
#
_cell.length_a   1.000
_cell.length_b   1.000
_cell.length_c   1.000
_cell.angle_alpha   90.00
_cell.angle_beta   90.00
_cell.angle_gamma   90.00
#
_symmetry.space_group_name_H-M   'P 1'
#
loop_
_entity.id
_entity.type
_entity.pdbx_description
1 polymer ?
#
loop_
_entity_poly.entity_id
_entity_poly.type
_entity_poly.pdbx_seq_one_letter_code
_entity_poly.pdbx_strand_id
1 'polypeptide(L)'
;MPDEKPYKYENLPIPTYDEATSSRSPTPATSRPDEPSNNEERQGLLGDEARLPVPTRRIGYRPPPTEDDESRRESLDSLEFLGSDEGRDSIAEEDAEMRREMDEMEIEEPPAEQSRWGKRISSISQSLHFPFKIRLPKWKFKLPELDASIFILLARMFALLVVVGLAYLLFMSDFFSNASRRMSGSMFQATRVREWLQEQIDSNNIRDNLQHLTAYDHLAGTEGDFALSNWIQQQFLNAGLENVVRDRYDVYLNYPKVGGRVVEILNADGSVKWKAKLEEDPVYPEEKRQQALAFHGHSKSGDVKGPLIYANFGSREDFKRLKDSGIDTKGAIALVKYYGTQGDRSLKVKAAEQAGFAGCIIYSDPAEDGFVKGKTWPDGRYMPADGVQRGSVSLMSWVIGDVLTPGWASVKGAKRLPVENNPGLNKIPSIPLAWRDAQILLQSLKGHGQAVPPEWKGGVPDVDWWTGDLKSPIVHLKNEQDEVEQQPIWNVIGRIEGIEQGEKSVIIGNHRDAWAFGAADPGSGTAILIELVRVFGDLKRHGWRPLRTIEFASWDGEEYNLIGSTEYVENNIDKLRADGVAYLNVDVAVSGQDFQASASPALEEVLLVVLERIKNPVRNDTKLLQLWQESNSKLKGLGAGSDYVAFQDIAGISSIDFGFTGDRFPYHSVHDNFEWMDKFGDPGFHYHHMLCQVWSLLILEIADNPILPLSMPSYATAIGKYVEDLNQWAGSKGANQAGKPKWDIEPLRAAALKFKGDADRFKSWETYWQNFVNNNGGYEQMDVGLIRHNYNNRASNFETLLLDLEAGGGVPGREQFKHVLFAPQAWSGYDESYFPAIRDAIEAGDWKAAEKAVGKAAKLLTLTEPKSFPSQPSPEPIPIIGKDHIAKLHDKIIQLLTLIQQHIREHCAKDRSAICNRVQDIHIDSAMAPKAQKDKYSILLPTYNERRNLPIITWLLNRTFTELGLDWELIIVDDGSPDGTQVVAKQLAKVYAPHVHLHARAGKLGLGTAYVHGMQFATGNFVIIMDADFSHHPKFISEMIAKQKSISTNGGYDIVTGTRYAGNGGVYGWDLKRKMVSRGANLFADTVLRPGVSDLTGSFRLYKKKVLEKVILSTESKGYTFQMEMMVRAKAMGCTVAEVPISFVDRVYGESKLGSSEIAEYALGVFALWLKV
;
A
#
# COMPACT_ATOMS: atom_id res chain seq x y z
N MET A 1 -34.82 40.99 -23.83
CA MET A 1 -36.10 40.45 -24.37
C MET A 1 -36.94 41.61 -24.87
N PRO A 2 -37.79 41.41 -25.90
CA PRO A 2 -38.16 40.13 -26.50
C PRO A 2 -37.55 39.85 -27.90
N ASP A 3 -37.65 38.57 -28.27
CA ASP A 3 -37.80 37.98 -29.61
C ASP A 3 -36.90 38.42 -30.80
N GLU A 4 -36.02 37.50 -31.22
CA GLU A 4 -36.07 36.99 -32.61
C GLU A 4 -35.60 35.52 -32.72
N LYS A 5 -35.82 34.92 -33.90
CA LYS A 5 -36.00 33.46 -34.11
C LYS A 5 -34.69 32.63 -34.11
N PRO A 6 -34.75 31.32 -33.78
CA PRO A 6 -33.62 30.42 -33.95
C PRO A 6 -33.39 30.09 -35.44
N TYR A 7 -32.15 30.26 -35.91
CA TYR A 7 -31.72 29.68 -37.18
C TYR A 7 -31.32 28.22 -36.97
N LYS A 8 -31.86 27.31 -37.79
CA LYS A 8 -31.36 25.94 -37.89
C LYS A 8 -29.97 25.97 -38.50
N TYR A 9 -29.01 25.28 -37.89
CA TYR A 9 -27.88 24.73 -38.65
C TYR A 9 -28.37 23.51 -39.43
N GLU A 10 -27.89 23.38 -40.67
CA GLU A 10 -28.01 22.14 -41.42
C GLU A 10 -26.85 21.23 -41.01
N ASN A 11 -27.16 19.98 -40.62
CA ASN A 11 -26.13 19.01 -40.29
C ASN A 11 -25.39 18.60 -41.57
N LEU A 12 -24.11 18.95 -41.66
CA LEU A 12 -23.20 18.28 -42.58
C LEU A 12 -23.10 16.79 -42.17
N PRO A 13 -23.07 15.84 -43.11
CA PRO A 13 -22.97 14.43 -42.78
C PRO A 13 -21.63 14.11 -42.12
N ILE A 14 -21.67 13.31 -41.07
CA ILE A 14 -20.48 12.73 -40.43
C ILE A 14 -19.94 11.64 -41.38
N PRO A 15 -18.63 11.61 -41.70
CA PRO A 15 -18.04 10.56 -42.53
C PRO A 15 -18.23 9.18 -41.91
N THR A 16 -18.41 8.17 -42.76
CA THR A 16 -18.47 6.78 -42.34
C THR A 16 -17.08 6.23 -41.98
N TYR A 17 -17.04 5.15 -41.19
CA TYR A 17 -15.79 4.54 -40.73
C TYR A 17 -14.88 4.07 -41.88
N ASP A 18 -15.47 3.67 -43.01
CA ASP A 18 -14.74 3.27 -44.22
C ASP A 18 -14.14 4.48 -44.97
N GLU A 19 -14.82 5.63 -44.97
CA GLU A 19 -14.27 6.89 -45.52
C GLU A 19 -13.11 7.43 -44.66
N ALA A 20 -13.10 7.13 -43.36
CA ALA A 20 -12.02 7.52 -42.44
C ALA A 20 -10.77 6.62 -42.55
N THR A 21 -10.86 5.43 -43.15
CA THR A 21 -9.78 4.42 -43.18
C THR A 21 -9.23 4.14 -44.58
N SER A 22 -9.90 4.54 -45.65
CA SER A 22 -9.44 4.29 -47.03
C SER A 22 -8.34 5.26 -47.50
N SER A 23 -7.07 4.86 -47.35
CA SER A 23 -5.94 5.52 -48.04
C SER A 23 -5.11 4.51 -48.85
N ARG A 24 -5.15 4.64 -50.19
CA ARG A 24 -4.30 3.90 -51.12
C ARG A 24 -3.77 4.83 -52.21
N SER A 25 -2.46 4.87 -52.35
CA SER A 25 -1.76 5.76 -53.28
C SER A 25 -2.02 5.42 -54.75
N PRO A 26 -2.28 6.40 -55.62
CA PRO A 26 -2.32 6.18 -57.07
C PRO A 26 -0.90 6.22 -57.67
N THR A 27 -0.48 5.14 -58.31
CA THR A 27 0.80 5.08 -59.04
C THR A 27 0.62 5.59 -60.48
N PRO A 28 1.36 6.64 -60.93
CA PRO A 28 1.35 7.05 -62.33
C PRO A 28 2.40 6.27 -63.16
N ALA A 29 2.09 6.00 -64.42
CA ALA A 29 3.02 5.38 -65.37
C ALA A 29 3.02 6.12 -66.72
N THR A 30 4.19 6.15 -67.36
CA THR A 30 4.44 6.51 -68.78
C THR A 30 3.94 7.88 -69.29
N SER A 31 4.83 8.88 -69.32
CA SER A 31 5.39 9.39 -70.60
C SER A 31 6.54 10.39 -70.40
N ARG A 32 7.66 10.17 -71.11
CA ARG A 32 8.74 11.14 -71.44
C ARG A 32 8.50 11.66 -72.88
N PRO A 33 9.12 12.75 -73.38
CA PRO A 33 10.44 13.34 -73.04
C PRO A 33 10.34 14.85 -72.65
N ASP A 34 11.39 15.67 -72.47
CA ASP A 34 12.80 15.69 -72.92
C ASP A 34 13.82 16.10 -71.81
N GLU A 35 15.11 15.94 -72.14
CA GLU A 35 16.31 16.43 -71.42
C GLU A 35 16.65 17.90 -71.83
N PRO A 36 17.73 18.58 -71.35
CA PRO A 36 18.80 18.16 -70.42
C PRO A 36 19.16 19.18 -69.29
N SER A 37 19.93 18.74 -68.28
CA SER A 37 21.38 19.09 -68.16
C SER A 37 22.02 18.86 -66.78
N ASN A 38 23.25 18.30 -66.84
CA ASN A 38 24.41 18.46 -65.93
C ASN A 38 24.46 17.85 -64.51
N ASN A 39 25.72 17.54 -64.15
CA ASN A 39 26.28 17.16 -62.85
C ASN A 39 25.83 15.77 -62.33
N GLU A 40 26.66 14.71 -62.27
CA GLU A 40 28.12 14.62 -61.97
C GLU A 40 28.47 15.33 -60.64
N GLU A 41 29.09 14.72 -59.63
CA GLU A 41 30.09 13.65 -59.67
C GLU A 41 30.16 12.95 -58.28
N ARG A 42 30.28 11.61 -58.23
CA ARG A 42 31.09 10.85 -57.24
C ARG A 42 31.02 9.32 -57.43
N GLN A 43 32.03 8.77 -58.10
CA GLN A 43 32.55 7.43 -57.82
C GLN A 43 33.97 7.56 -57.24
N GLY A 44 34.44 6.54 -56.52
CA GLY A 44 35.86 6.40 -56.17
C GLY A 44 36.14 6.00 -54.72
N LEU A 45 37.11 5.13 -54.39
CA LEU A 45 37.59 3.86 -54.99
C LEU A 45 38.68 3.29 -54.04
N LEU A 46 38.56 2.00 -53.68
CA LEU A 46 39.58 1.01 -53.26
C LEU A 46 40.96 1.41 -52.65
N GLY A 47 41.36 0.67 -51.60
CA GLY A 47 42.77 0.32 -51.29
C GLY A 47 43.42 1.05 -50.08
N ASP A 48 44.39 0.47 -49.36
CA ASP A 48 44.86 -0.94 -49.34
C ASP A 48 45.69 -1.28 -48.06
N GLU A 49 45.92 -2.59 -47.79
CA GLU A 49 46.85 -3.28 -46.82
C GLU A 49 47.28 -2.61 -45.46
N ALA A 50 47.35 -3.32 -44.32
CA ALA A 50 48.35 -4.39 -44.07
C ALA A 50 48.13 -5.33 -42.83
N ARG A 51 47.91 -6.62 -43.14
CA ARG A 51 48.54 -7.86 -42.57
C ARG A 51 48.73 -8.08 -41.04
N LEU A 52 47.76 -8.82 -40.46
CA LEU A 52 47.86 -10.17 -39.82
C LEU A 52 49.24 -10.74 -39.36
N PRO A 53 49.30 -11.49 -38.22
CA PRO A 53 48.99 -12.94 -38.25
C PRO A 53 48.20 -13.53 -37.04
N VAL A 54 47.65 -14.74 -37.25
CA VAL A 54 46.84 -15.55 -36.30
C VAL A 54 47.28 -17.03 -36.35
N PRO A 55 47.17 -17.79 -35.23
CA PRO A 55 46.78 -19.21 -35.28
C PRO A 55 45.71 -19.59 -34.23
N THR A 56 44.45 -19.88 -34.62
CA THR A 56 43.82 -21.24 -34.78
C THR A 56 43.87 -22.17 -33.54
N ARG A 57 42.83 -22.93 -33.13
CA ARG A 57 41.58 -23.46 -33.76
C ARG A 57 40.39 -23.37 -32.75
N ARG A 58 39.08 -23.27 -33.06
CA ARG A 58 38.12 -23.83 -34.08
C ARG A 58 37.46 -25.19 -33.71
N ILE A 59 36.13 -25.17 -33.50
CA ILE A 59 35.03 -26.16 -33.76
C ILE A 59 33.75 -25.56 -33.14
N GLY A 60 32.53 -25.58 -33.71
CA GLY A 60 32.06 -25.93 -35.05
C GLY A 60 30.52 -25.90 -35.13
N TYR A 61 29.92 -25.27 -36.14
CA TYR A 61 28.46 -25.07 -36.31
C TYR A 61 27.95 -25.64 -37.65
N ARG A 62 26.64 -25.98 -37.76
CA ARG A 62 25.99 -26.41 -39.01
C ARG A 62 24.48 -26.02 -39.08
N PRO A 63 24.05 -25.24 -40.10
CA PRO A 63 22.68 -25.23 -40.65
C PRO A 63 22.52 -26.40 -41.68
N PRO A 64 21.50 -26.55 -42.57
CA PRO A 64 20.44 -25.64 -43.07
C PRO A 64 19.06 -26.37 -43.20
N PRO A 65 18.11 -26.11 -44.15
CA PRO A 65 17.89 -24.98 -45.08
C PRO A 65 16.44 -24.41 -45.10
N THR A 66 16.19 -23.46 -46.00
CA THR A 66 14.88 -22.94 -46.47
C THR A 66 14.70 -23.25 -47.96
N GLU A 67 13.47 -23.45 -48.44
CA GLU A 67 13.05 -23.18 -49.84
C GLU A 67 11.50 -23.19 -49.98
N ASP A 68 11.01 -22.47 -50.99
CA ASP A 68 9.63 -21.98 -51.27
C ASP A 68 8.60 -23.11 -51.64
N ASP A 69 7.29 -22.94 -51.86
CA ASP A 69 6.63 -22.02 -52.82
C ASP A 69 5.05 -22.03 -52.77
N GLU A 70 4.39 -21.25 -53.65
CA GLU A 70 2.95 -20.91 -53.83
C GLU A 70 1.80 -21.92 -53.48
N SER A 71 0.64 -21.43 -52.97
CA SER A 71 -0.56 -21.09 -53.82
C SER A 71 -1.97 -21.03 -53.12
N ARG A 72 -2.84 -20.12 -53.62
CA ARG A 72 -4.35 -20.08 -53.64
C ARG A 72 -5.22 -19.87 -52.35
N ARG A 73 -5.90 -18.70 -52.31
CA ARG A 73 -7.39 -18.45 -52.46
C ARG A 73 -8.36 -19.63 -52.24
N GLU A 74 -9.62 -19.47 -51.78
CA GLU A 74 -10.61 -18.35 -51.62
C GLU A 74 -11.73 -18.87 -50.65
N SER A 75 -12.27 -18.17 -49.64
CA SER A 75 -13.19 -16.98 -49.56
C SER A 75 -14.65 -17.33 -49.21
N LEU A 76 -15.45 -16.33 -48.80
CA LEU A 76 -16.92 -16.30 -48.62
C LEU A 76 -17.51 -17.00 -47.36
N ASP A 77 -18.67 -16.61 -46.82
CA ASP A 77 -19.19 -15.25 -46.54
C ASP A 77 -20.53 -15.32 -45.72
N SER A 78 -21.04 -14.15 -45.29
CA SER A 78 -22.45 -13.86 -44.94
C SER A 78 -23.04 -14.44 -43.63
N LEU A 79 -23.94 -13.75 -42.91
CA LEU A 79 -24.40 -12.34 -42.97
C LEU A 79 -25.02 -11.90 -41.62
N GLU A 80 -25.17 -10.58 -41.43
CA GLU A 80 -25.80 -9.91 -40.27
C GLU A 80 -27.34 -9.81 -40.40
N PHE A 81 -28.06 -9.36 -39.35
CA PHE A 81 -28.90 -8.12 -39.37
C PHE A 81 -29.55 -7.74 -38.01
N LEU A 82 -29.25 -6.52 -37.51
CA LEU A 82 -30.03 -5.50 -36.72
C LEU A 82 -31.22 -5.87 -35.76
N GLY A 83 -31.61 -5.02 -34.78
CA GLY A 83 -31.19 -3.63 -34.47
C GLY A 83 -31.90 -2.97 -33.25
N SER A 84 -31.87 -1.63 -33.20
CA SER A 84 -32.25 -0.66 -32.13
C SER A 84 -33.72 -0.70 -31.61
N ASP A 85 -34.17 0.04 -30.56
CA ASP A 85 -33.81 1.41 -30.10
C ASP A 85 -34.32 1.83 -28.67
N GLU A 86 -33.91 3.03 -28.21
CA GLU A 86 -34.41 3.93 -27.13
C GLU A 86 -34.74 3.45 -25.67
N GLY A 87 -34.44 4.29 -24.65
CA GLY A 87 -35.59 4.77 -23.83
C GLY A 87 -35.63 4.91 -22.28
N ARG A 88 -34.54 5.13 -21.51
CA ARG A 88 -34.54 5.71 -20.11
C ARG A 88 -35.12 4.93 -18.89
N ASP A 89 -34.60 5.36 -17.73
CA ASP A 89 -35.12 5.36 -16.34
C ASP A 89 -35.09 4.12 -15.41
N SER A 90 -34.80 4.44 -14.15
CA SER A 90 -34.96 3.67 -12.89
C SER A 90 -33.89 2.62 -12.49
N ILE A 91 -33.31 2.83 -11.30
CA ILE A 91 -32.44 1.91 -10.57
C ILE A 91 -33.33 0.99 -9.71
N ALA A 92 -33.71 -0.21 -10.18
CA ALA A 92 -34.44 -1.19 -9.36
C ALA A 92 -34.57 -2.66 -9.91
N GLU A 93 -33.70 -3.20 -10.78
CA GLU A 93 -34.03 -4.51 -11.43
C GLU A 93 -32.95 -5.62 -11.51
N GLU A 94 -31.72 -5.46 -10.98
CA GLU A 94 -30.71 -6.56 -10.98
C GLU A 94 -31.10 -7.82 -10.17
N ASP A 95 -32.06 -7.71 -9.24
CA ASP A 95 -32.54 -8.82 -8.39
C ASP A 95 -33.64 -9.69 -9.06
N ALA A 96 -34.05 -9.34 -10.29
CA ALA A 96 -35.18 -9.96 -11.00
C ALA A 96 -34.77 -10.92 -12.14
N GLU A 97 -33.58 -10.75 -12.73
CA GLU A 97 -33.16 -11.50 -13.93
C GLU A 97 -32.68 -12.92 -13.60
N MET A 98 -32.13 -13.15 -12.40
CA MET A 98 -31.72 -14.48 -11.91
C MET A 98 -32.89 -15.41 -11.52
N ARG A 99 -34.11 -15.17 -12.03
CA ARG A 99 -35.33 -15.93 -11.71
C ARG A 99 -36.25 -16.20 -12.91
N ARG A 100 -35.77 -16.07 -14.15
CA ARG A 100 -36.60 -16.31 -15.36
C ARG A 100 -36.00 -17.20 -16.45
N GLU A 101 -35.05 -18.08 -16.08
CA GLU A 101 -34.69 -19.29 -16.84
C GLU A 101 -35.17 -20.58 -16.13
N MET A 102 -36.43 -20.58 -15.70
CA MET A 102 -37.16 -21.79 -15.31
C MET A 102 -38.56 -21.71 -15.93
N ASP A 103 -38.98 -22.81 -16.55
CA ASP A 103 -40.27 -23.04 -17.23
C ASP A 103 -40.46 -22.14 -18.49
N GLU A 104 -40.76 -22.62 -19.71
CA GLU A 104 -41.17 -23.93 -20.25
C GLU A 104 -40.34 -24.20 -21.55
N MET A 105 -40.07 -25.43 -22.03
CA MET A 105 -41.05 -26.41 -22.53
C MET A 105 -40.60 -27.89 -22.44
N GLU A 106 -41.62 -28.72 -22.18
CA GLU A 106 -41.81 -30.17 -22.42
C GLU A 106 -41.44 -30.62 -23.87
N ILE A 107 -41.26 -31.89 -24.31
CA ILE A 107 -41.31 -33.29 -23.79
C ILE A 107 -40.56 -34.19 -24.85
N GLU A 108 -40.08 -35.45 -24.71
CA GLU A 108 -40.23 -36.59 -23.78
C GLU A 108 -38.87 -37.37 -23.66
N GLU A 109 -38.88 -38.64 -23.20
CA GLU A 109 -37.75 -39.61 -23.21
C GLU A 109 -38.02 -40.80 -24.18
N PRO A 110 -37.28 -41.96 -24.20
CA PRO A 110 -35.94 -42.34 -23.70
C PRO A 110 -35.09 -43.04 -24.83
N PRO A 111 -34.02 -43.86 -24.60
CA PRO A 111 -33.22 -44.14 -23.41
C PRO A 111 -31.67 -43.97 -23.57
N ALA A 112 -30.98 -44.11 -22.43
CA ALA A 112 -29.54 -43.89 -22.18
C ALA A 112 -28.48 -44.74 -22.93
N GLU A 113 -27.25 -44.18 -23.05
CA GLU A 113 -25.99 -44.94 -22.89
C GLU A 113 -24.88 -44.07 -22.23
N GLN A 114 -23.74 -44.67 -21.84
CA GLN A 114 -22.80 -44.10 -20.84
C GLN A 114 -21.60 -43.33 -21.41
N SER A 115 -21.24 -42.21 -20.76
CA SER A 115 -20.07 -41.38 -21.11
C SER A 115 -18.72 -41.98 -20.64
N ARG A 116 -17.63 -41.59 -21.30
CA ARG A 116 -16.31 -42.27 -21.26
C ARG A 116 -15.25 -41.52 -20.44
N TRP A 117 -15.00 -41.98 -19.21
CA TRP A 117 -13.73 -41.72 -18.50
C TRP A 117 -12.98 -43.01 -18.07
N GLY A 118 -13.27 -44.13 -18.74
CA GLY A 118 -12.72 -45.45 -18.46
C GLY A 118 -11.80 -46.04 -19.54
N LYS A 119 -11.14 -45.23 -20.38
CA LYS A 119 -10.27 -45.72 -21.49
C LYS A 119 -8.99 -44.91 -21.71
N ARG A 120 -8.08 -44.86 -20.72
CA ARG A 120 -6.68 -44.42 -20.93
C ARG A 120 -5.60 -45.07 -20.05
N ILE A 121 -5.87 -46.25 -19.47
CA ILE A 121 -4.86 -47.09 -18.78
C ILE A 121 -4.91 -48.52 -19.34
N SER A 122 -4.75 -48.66 -20.66
CA SER A 122 -4.82 -49.97 -21.34
C SER A 122 -3.96 -50.04 -22.62
N SER A 123 -2.80 -49.38 -22.63
CA SER A 123 -1.86 -49.37 -23.77
C SER A 123 -0.37 -49.36 -23.37
N ILE A 124 -0.02 -49.75 -22.14
CA ILE A 124 1.38 -49.93 -21.68
C ILE A 124 1.54 -51.35 -21.13
N SER A 125 1.42 -52.34 -22.03
CA SER A 125 1.60 -53.76 -21.69
C SER A 125 1.94 -54.66 -22.90
N GLN A 126 2.50 -54.10 -23.98
CA GLN A 126 2.91 -54.85 -25.18
C GLN A 126 4.31 -54.50 -25.73
N SER A 127 5.31 -54.33 -24.86
CA SER A 127 6.73 -54.42 -25.28
C SER A 127 7.70 -54.60 -24.11
N LEU A 128 7.83 -55.83 -23.56
CA LEU A 128 9.00 -56.24 -22.75
C LEU A 128 9.02 -57.77 -22.58
N HIS A 129 9.97 -58.45 -23.24
CA HIS A 129 10.22 -59.88 -23.06
C HIS A 129 11.32 -60.10 -22.02
N PHE A 130 11.00 -60.83 -20.94
CA PHE A 130 11.98 -61.41 -20.02
C PHE A 130 11.91 -62.95 -20.06
N PRO A 131 13.01 -63.69 -20.33
CA PRO A 131 12.94 -65.10 -20.71
C PRO A 131 13.18 -66.09 -19.54
N PHE A 132 12.28 -66.15 -18.55
CA PHE A 132 12.32 -67.22 -17.53
C PHE A 132 10.93 -67.84 -17.26
N LYS A 133 10.77 -69.13 -17.59
CA LYS A 133 9.58 -69.93 -17.29
C LYS A 133 9.75 -70.74 -16.01
N ILE A 134 9.35 -70.17 -14.86
CA ILE A 134 9.21 -70.95 -13.61
C ILE A 134 7.88 -71.72 -13.68
N ARG A 135 7.93 -73.04 -13.43
CA ARG A 135 6.79 -73.97 -13.61
C ARG A 135 6.35 -74.54 -12.27
N LEU A 136 5.46 -73.83 -11.57
CA LEU A 136 4.91 -74.28 -10.28
C LEU A 136 3.86 -75.40 -10.43
N PRO A 137 3.77 -76.35 -9.47
CA PRO A 137 2.85 -77.48 -9.55
C PRO A 137 1.41 -77.09 -9.17
N LYS A 138 0.42 -77.72 -9.83
CA LYS A 138 -1.00 -77.52 -9.51
C LYS A 138 -1.40 -78.31 -8.25
N TRP A 139 -1.36 -77.67 -7.08
CA TRP A 139 -1.98 -78.21 -5.87
C TRP A 139 -3.48 -77.85 -5.82
N LYS A 140 -4.36 -78.85 -5.73
CA LYS A 140 -5.80 -78.66 -5.52
C LYS A 140 -6.12 -78.63 -4.02
N PHE A 141 -6.13 -77.45 -3.42
CA PHE A 141 -6.82 -77.25 -2.15
C PHE A 141 -8.31 -76.95 -2.40
N LYS A 142 -9.20 -77.60 -1.65
CA LYS A 142 -10.55 -77.06 -1.43
C LYS A 142 -10.41 -75.96 -0.37
N LEU A 143 -10.79 -74.74 -0.70
CA LEU A 143 -11.07 -73.74 0.34
C LEU A 143 -12.37 -74.13 1.06
N PRO A 144 -12.48 -73.90 2.39
CA PRO A 144 -13.76 -73.88 3.06
C PRO A 144 -14.57 -72.67 2.58
N GLU A 145 -15.90 -72.72 2.74
CA GLU A 145 -16.77 -71.59 2.46
C GLU A 145 -16.53 -70.49 3.51
N LEU A 146 -15.80 -69.46 3.11
CA LEU A 146 -15.55 -68.26 3.90
C LEU A 146 -16.65 -67.24 3.60
N ASP A 147 -17.37 -66.82 4.64
CA ASP A 147 -18.43 -65.82 4.55
C ASP A 147 -17.95 -64.53 3.86
N ALA A 148 -18.84 -63.89 3.10
CA ALA A 148 -18.57 -62.66 2.36
C ALA A 148 -18.05 -61.53 3.27
N SER A 149 -18.47 -61.51 4.54
CA SER A 149 -17.95 -60.62 5.58
C SER A 149 -16.42 -60.70 5.71
N ILE A 150 -15.84 -61.90 5.60
CA ILE A 150 -14.40 -62.15 5.75
C ILE A 150 -13.64 -61.64 4.53
N PHE A 151 -14.17 -61.85 3.31
CA PHE A 151 -13.58 -61.30 2.10
C PHE A 151 -13.59 -59.77 2.09
N ILE A 152 -14.68 -59.14 2.56
CA ILE A 152 -14.75 -57.68 2.72
C ILE A 152 -13.75 -57.20 3.78
N LEU A 153 -13.57 -57.94 4.89
CA LEU A 153 -12.59 -57.61 5.93
C LEU A 153 -11.15 -57.67 5.39
N LEU A 154 -10.79 -58.75 4.68
CA LEU A 154 -9.47 -58.94 4.08
C LEU A 154 -9.17 -57.89 2.99
N ALA A 155 -10.15 -57.56 2.15
CA ALA A 155 -10.01 -56.48 1.17
C ALA A 155 -9.77 -55.11 1.83
N ARG A 156 -10.45 -54.82 2.96
CA ARG A 156 -10.23 -53.59 3.74
C ARG A 156 -8.88 -53.57 4.43
N MET A 157 -8.40 -54.69 4.99
CA MET A 157 -7.05 -54.78 5.55
C MET A 157 -5.96 -54.64 4.49
N PHE A 158 -6.17 -55.18 3.28
CA PHE A 158 -5.27 -54.98 2.15
C PHE A 158 -5.24 -53.51 1.70
N ALA A 159 -6.41 -52.86 1.58
CA ALA A 159 -6.48 -51.43 1.29
C ALA A 159 -5.79 -50.56 2.36
N LEU A 160 -5.94 -50.91 3.65
CA LEU A 160 -5.24 -50.26 4.74
C LEU A 160 -3.71 -50.43 4.63
N LEU A 161 -3.23 -51.63 4.31
CA LEU A 161 -1.81 -51.90 4.06
C LEU A 161 -1.27 -51.11 2.85
N VAL A 162 -2.05 -50.96 1.77
CA VAL A 162 -1.67 -50.13 0.62
C VAL A 162 -1.59 -48.64 1.00
N VAL A 163 -2.55 -48.13 1.76
CA VAL A 163 -2.55 -46.73 2.25
C VAL A 163 -1.38 -46.46 3.21
N VAL A 164 -1.12 -47.36 4.16
CA VAL A 164 0.02 -47.27 5.08
C VAL A 164 1.34 -47.40 4.34
N GLY A 165 1.43 -48.29 3.34
CA GLY A 165 2.58 -48.43 2.45
C GLY A 165 2.87 -47.17 1.64
N LEU A 166 1.84 -46.55 1.05
CA LEU A 166 1.94 -45.26 0.34
C LEU A 166 2.36 -44.13 1.29
N ALA A 167 1.77 -44.05 2.48
CA ALA A 167 2.15 -43.06 3.49
C ALA A 167 3.61 -43.24 3.94
N TYR A 168 4.06 -44.47 4.16
CA TYR A 168 5.45 -44.79 4.49
C TYR A 168 6.40 -44.44 3.33
N LEU A 169 6.03 -44.73 2.08
CA LEU A 169 6.83 -44.41 0.90
C LEU A 169 6.92 -42.88 0.68
N LEU A 170 5.85 -42.12 0.92
CA LEU A 170 5.86 -40.65 0.93
C LEU A 170 6.71 -40.06 2.07
N PHE A 171 6.81 -40.74 3.20
CA PHE A 171 7.73 -40.38 4.29
C PHE A 171 9.20 -40.71 3.95
N MET A 172 9.47 -41.87 3.35
CA MET A 172 10.82 -42.35 3.03
C MET A 172 11.44 -41.71 1.77
N SER A 173 10.62 -41.13 0.89
CA SER A 173 11.07 -40.52 -0.38
C SER A 173 11.54 -39.05 -0.23
N ASP A 174 11.68 -38.54 1.00
CA ASP A 174 11.99 -37.15 1.32
C ASP A 174 11.00 -36.12 0.69
N PHE A 175 9.84 -36.60 0.20
CA PHE A 175 8.85 -35.80 -0.51
C PHE A 175 8.27 -34.72 0.40
N PHE A 176 7.91 -35.06 1.64
CA PHE A 176 7.44 -34.06 2.61
C PHE A 176 8.54 -33.10 3.07
N SER A 177 9.81 -33.49 3.06
CA SER A 177 10.94 -32.62 3.39
C SER A 177 11.26 -31.62 2.26
N ASN A 178 10.97 -31.98 1.01
CA ASN A 178 11.07 -31.09 -0.14
C ASN A 178 9.78 -30.27 -0.35
N ALA A 179 8.62 -30.81 0.03
CA ALA A 179 7.36 -30.07 0.08
C ALA A 179 7.36 -29.03 1.22
N SER A 180 7.91 -29.32 2.40
CA SER A 180 8.08 -28.32 3.46
C SER A 180 9.08 -27.23 3.05
N ARG A 181 10.20 -27.59 2.40
CA ARG A 181 11.11 -26.61 1.78
C ARG A 181 10.48 -25.79 0.63
N ARG A 182 9.34 -26.21 0.08
CA ARG A 182 8.52 -25.43 -0.87
C ARG A 182 7.39 -24.63 -0.20
N MET A 183 6.77 -25.16 0.86
CA MET A 183 5.63 -24.55 1.55
C MET A 183 6.01 -23.59 2.68
N SER A 184 7.19 -23.74 3.28
CA SER A 184 7.76 -22.82 4.28
C SER A 184 8.47 -21.62 3.63
N GLY A 185 8.44 -21.55 2.30
CA GLY A 185 9.43 -20.81 1.51
C GLY A 185 10.81 -21.46 1.59
N SER A 186 11.43 -21.65 0.43
CA SER A 186 12.85 -21.30 0.36
C SER A 186 12.86 -19.78 0.43
N MET A 187 13.11 -19.18 1.60
CA MET A 187 13.48 -17.76 1.64
C MET A 187 14.61 -17.59 0.63
N PHE A 188 14.36 -16.81 -0.43
CA PHE A 188 15.36 -16.58 -1.44
C PHE A 188 16.56 -15.96 -0.73
N GLN A 189 17.76 -16.51 -0.95
CA GLN A 189 18.96 -15.95 -0.33
C GLN A 189 19.03 -14.48 -0.76
N ALA A 190 18.90 -13.55 0.20
CA ALA A 190 18.65 -12.16 -0.15
C ALA A 190 19.77 -11.54 -1.02
N THR A 191 20.99 -12.10 -0.99
CA THR A 191 22.05 -11.79 -1.95
C THR A 191 21.64 -12.10 -3.40
N ARG A 192 21.07 -13.29 -3.66
CA ARG A 192 20.60 -13.72 -4.99
C ARG A 192 19.42 -12.90 -5.49
N VAL A 193 18.56 -12.41 -4.60
CA VAL A 193 17.46 -11.51 -5.00
C VAL A 193 18.03 -10.17 -5.46
N ARG A 194 18.99 -9.61 -4.73
CA ARG A 194 19.72 -8.39 -5.13
C ARG A 194 20.47 -8.59 -6.46
N GLU A 195 21.24 -9.68 -6.58
CA GLU A 195 21.98 -10.05 -7.80
C GLU A 195 21.02 -10.17 -8.99
N TRP A 196 19.93 -10.93 -8.86
CA TRP A 196 18.92 -11.09 -9.91
C TRP A 196 18.24 -9.77 -10.29
N LEU A 197 17.85 -8.92 -9.33
CA LEU A 197 17.28 -7.59 -9.62
C LEU A 197 18.27 -6.74 -10.43
N GLN A 198 19.55 -6.72 -10.05
CA GLN A 198 20.59 -5.97 -10.75
C GLN A 198 20.94 -6.55 -12.13
N GLU A 199 20.76 -7.86 -12.35
CA GLU A 199 20.97 -8.55 -13.62
C GLU A 199 19.79 -8.48 -14.60
N GLN A 200 18.61 -8.03 -14.17
CA GLN A 200 17.39 -8.03 -15.01
C GLN A 200 16.91 -6.66 -15.46
N ILE A 201 17.56 -5.58 -15.04
CA ILE A 201 17.28 -4.20 -15.49
C ILE A 201 17.97 -3.96 -16.84
N ASP A 202 17.23 -3.46 -17.83
CA ASP A 202 17.75 -3.17 -19.18
C ASP A 202 17.62 -1.67 -19.53
N SER A 203 18.75 -1.01 -19.81
CA SER A 203 18.78 0.37 -20.29
C SER A 203 17.94 0.59 -21.56
N ASN A 204 17.81 -0.41 -22.42
CA ASN A 204 17.02 -0.30 -23.66
C ASN A 204 15.52 -0.22 -23.34
N ASN A 205 15.01 -1.03 -22.40
CA ASN A 205 13.62 -0.93 -21.96
C ASN A 205 13.32 0.46 -21.38
N ILE A 206 14.22 1.01 -20.56
CA ILE A 206 14.03 2.35 -19.97
C ILE A 206 14.05 3.41 -21.08
N ARG A 207 14.96 3.31 -22.05
CA ARG A 207 15.03 4.22 -23.20
C ARG A 207 13.75 4.17 -24.05
N ASP A 208 13.25 2.98 -24.36
CA ASP A 208 12.06 2.78 -25.19
C ASP A 208 10.77 3.20 -24.44
N ASN A 209 10.70 2.96 -23.12
CA ASN A 209 9.67 3.51 -22.24
C ASN A 209 9.67 5.04 -22.30
N LEU A 210 10.83 5.70 -22.17
CA LEU A 210 10.93 7.16 -22.24
C LEU A 210 10.52 7.68 -23.62
N GLN A 211 10.94 7.01 -24.69
CA GLN A 211 10.56 7.38 -26.06
C GLN A 211 9.04 7.27 -26.29
N HIS A 212 8.35 6.37 -25.58
CA HIS A 212 6.88 6.26 -25.61
C HIS A 212 6.20 7.37 -24.78
N LEU A 213 6.66 7.61 -23.56
CA LEU A 213 6.13 8.66 -22.66
C LEU A 213 6.20 10.05 -23.30
N THR A 214 7.34 10.37 -23.92
CA THR A 214 7.64 11.68 -24.52
C THR A 214 7.10 11.85 -25.95
N ALA A 215 6.28 10.90 -26.44
CA ALA A 215 5.81 10.88 -27.83
C ALA A 215 4.79 11.98 -28.17
N TYR A 216 4.12 12.56 -27.17
CA TYR A 216 3.13 13.64 -27.29
C TYR A 216 3.08 14.46 -25.99
N ASP A 217 2.32 15.56 -25.95
CA ASP A 217 2.15 16.35 -24.74
C ASP A 217 1.14 15.70 -23.77
N HIS A 218 1.51 15.61 -22.48
CA HIS A 218 0.76 14.90 -21.45
C HIS A 218 0.52 15.77 -20.21
N LEU A 219 -0.01 16.97 -20.45
CA LEU A 219 -0.43 17.89 -19.40
C LEU A 219 -1.54 17.29 -18.53
N ALA A 220 -1.50 17.55 -17.22
CA ALA A 220 -2.43 17.02 -16.22
C ALA A 220 -3.91 17.05 -16.65
N GLY A 221 -4.61 15.93 -16.47
CA GLY A 221 -6.03 15.78 -16.81
C GLY A 221 -6.41 15.95 -18.28
N THR A 222 -5.46 15.99 -19.23
CA THR A 222 -5.75 16.07 -20.67
C THR A 222 -5.91 14.70 -21.34
N GLU A 223 -6.31 14.65 -22.60
CA GLU A 223 -6.44 13.39 -23.36
C GLU A 223 -5.09 12.63 -23.50
N GLY A 224 -3.97 13.35 -23.60
CA GLY A 224 -2.64 12.78 -23.64
C GLY A 224 -2.26 12.10 -22.33
N ASP A 225 -2.38 12.81 -21.20
CA ASP A 225 -2.17 12.20 -19.90
C ASP A 225 -3.10 10.99 -19.67
N PHE A 226 -4.39 11.13 -20.00
CA PHE A 226 -5.34 10.03 -19.87
C PHE A 226 -4.89 8.81 -20.69
N ALA A 227 -4.37 8.99 -21.90
CA ALA A 227 -3.83 7.91 -22.71
C ALA A 227 -2.63 7.22 -22.03
N LEU A 228 -1.69 7.98 -21.45
CA LEU A 228 -0.60 7.40 -20.65
C LEU A 228 -1.13 6.68 -19.38
N SER A 229 -2.16 7.19 -18.71
CA SER A 229 -2.78 6.51 -17.55
C SER A 229 -3.31 5.12 -17.94
N ASN A 230 -3.89 4.97 -19.13
CA ASN A 230 -4.33 3.67 -19.65
C ASN A 230 -3.13 2.77 -19.96
N TRP A 231 -2.07 3.30 -20.58
CA TRP A 231 -0.86 2.54 -20.90
C TRP A 231 -0.14 2.02 -19.64
N ILE A 232 0.09 2.87 -18.65
CA ILE A 232 0.71 2.49 -17.36
C ILE A 232 -0.15 1.43 -16.64
N GLN A 233 -1.48 1.58 -16.64
CA GLN A 233 -2.38 0.57 -16.07
C GLN A 233 -2.23 -0.78 -16.78
N GLN A 234 -2.07 -0.80 -18.11
CA GLN A 234 -1.79 -2.03 -18.84
C GLN A 234 -0.40 -2.60 -18.52
N GLN A 235 0.64 -1.78 -18.31
CA GLN A 235 1.94 -2.29 -17.86
C GLN A 235 1.86 -2.94 -16.47
N PHE A 236 1.13 -2.34 -15.53
CA PHE A 236 0.90 -2.88 -14.19
C PHE A 236 0.14 -4.22 -14.24
N LEU A 237 -0.92 -4.30 -15.06
CA LEU A 237 -1.67 -5.53 -15.31
C LEU A 237 -0.83 -6.61 -16.01
N ASN A 238 -0.05 -6.23 -17.03
CA ASN A 238 0.82 -7.14 -17.78
C ASN A 238 1.93 -7.72 -16.90
N ALA A 239 2.59 -6.90 -16.09
CA ALA A 239 3.54 -7.34 -15.04
C ALA A 239 2.88 -8.32 -14.04
N GLY A 240 1.55 -8.29 -13.94
CA GLY A 240 0.76 -9.19 -13.12
C GLY A 240 0.63 -8.72 -11.68
N LEU A 241 0.62 -7.40 -11.44
CA LEU A 241 0.40 -6.83 -10.10
C LEU A 241 -1.00 -7.20 -9.56
N GLU A 242 -1.12 -7.31 -8.25
CA GLU A 242 -2.43 -7.38 -7.57
C GLU A 242 -3.09 -5.98 -7.55
N ASN A 243 -4.41 -5.95 -7.41
CA ASN A 243 -5.17 -4.75 -7.01
C ASN A 243 -4.86 -3.50 -7.86
N VAL A 244 -4.68 -3.66 -9.18
CA VAL A 244 -4.42 -2.55 -10.09
C VAL A 244 -5.69 -1.71 -10.27
N VAL A 245 -5.66 -0.47 -9.78
CA VAL A 245 -6.77 0.49 -9.83
C VAL A 245 -6.34 1.79 -10.50
N ARG A 246 -7.31 2.56 -10.97
CA ARG A 246 -7.11 3.94 -11.41
C ARG A 246 -8.03 4.85 -10.62
N ASP A 247 -7.48 5.55 -9.64
CA ASP A 247 -8.22 6.45 -8.77
C ASP A 247 -8.45 7.77 -9.50
N ARG A 248 -9.71 8.21 -9.59
CA ARG A 248 -10.10 9.49 -10.19
C ARG A 248 -10.42 10.52 -9.11
N TYR A 249 -9.86 11.70 -9.25
CA TYR A 249 -10.24 12.90 -8.49
C TYR A 249 -10.74 13.98 -9.46
N ASP A 250 -11.75 14.74 -9.06
CA ASP A 250 -12.36 15.79 -9.89
C ASP A 250 -11.92 17.15 -9.33
N VAL A 251 -10.84 17.73 -9.85
CA VAL A 251 -10.05 18.79 -9.21
C VAL A 251 -10.13 20.15 -9.94
N TYR A 252 -9.73 21.24 -9.29
CA TYR A 252 -9.55 22.52 -9.98
C TYR A 252 -8.29 22.54 -10.84
N LEU A 253 -8.44 22.84 -12.12
CA LEU A 253 -7.35 23.11 -13.07
C LEU A 253 -7.75 24.27 -14.00
N ASN A 254 -6.77 24.86 -14.68
CA ASN A 254 -6.98 25.91 -15.69
C ASN A 254 -6.07 25.70 -16.89
N TYR A 255 -6.55 26.07 -18.08
CA TYR A 255 -5.86 25.86 -19.35
C TYR A 255 -5.75 27.15 -20.19
N PRO A 256 -4.73 27.30 -21.05
CA PRO A 256 -4.48 28.53 -21.80
C PRO A 256 -5.48 28.72 -22.93
N LYS A 257 -6.33 29.75 -22.85
CA LYS A 257 -7.34 30.02 -23.88
C LYS A 257 -6.69 30.38 -25.21
N VAL A 258 -7.17 29.77 -26.30
CA VAL A 258 -6.66 30.05 -27.66
C VAL A 258 -6.93 31.52 -28.02
N GLY A 259 -5.85 32.27 -28.31
CA GLY A 259 -5.92 33.72 -28.55
C GLY A 259 -6.15 34.59 -27.29
N GLY A 260 -6.28 33.98 -26.11
CA GLY A 260 -6.52 34.68 -24.84
C GLY A 260 -5.29 35.33 -24.21
N ARG A 261 -4.08 35.05 -24.73
CA ARG A 261 -2.80 35.50 -24.15
C ARG A 261 -2.08 36.50 -25.05
N VAL A 262 -1.60 37.59 -24.45
CA VAL A 262 -0.82 38.66 -25.12
C VAL A 262 0.17 39.28 -24.13
N VAL A 263 1.40 39.52 -24.59
CA VAL A 263 2.31 40.52 -24.00
C VAL A 263 2.71 41.48 -25.11
N GLU A 264 2.44 42.78 -24.94
CA GLU A 264 2.76 43.78 -25.96
C GLU A 264 3.07 45.16 -25.35
N ILE A 265 3.95 45.92 -26.01
CA ILE A 265 4.27 47.31 -25.66
C ILE A 265 3.33 48.22 -26.46
N LEU A 266 2.69 49.17 -25.79
CA LEU A 266 1.79 50.15 -26.41
C LEU A 266 2.48 51.49 -26.67
N ASN A 267 2.04 52.16 -27.74
CA ASN A 267 2.31 53.57 -28.01
C ASN A 267 1.38 54.47 -27.18
N ALA A 268 1.66 55.78 -27.15
CA ALA A 268 0.88 56.76 -26.39
C ALA A 268 -0.56 56.98 -26.91
N ASP A 269 -0.87 56.51 -28.12
CA ASP A 269 -2.22 56.48 -28.71
C ASP A 269 -2.97 55.15 -28.45
N GLY A 270 -2.34 54.21 -27.74
CA GLY A 270 -2.87 52.87 -27.49
C GLY A 270 -2.64 51.85 -28.61
N SER A 271 -1.96 52.21 -29.70
CA SER A 271 -1.59 51.27 -30.77
C SER A 271 -0.46 50.33 -30.34
N VAL A 272 -0.42 49.13 -30.89
CA VAL A 272 0.61 48.13 -30.59
C VAL A 272 1.94 48.51 -31.26
N LYS A 273 2.98 48.71 -30.45
CA LYS A 273 4.34 49.04 -30.91
C LYS A 273 5.16 47.77 -31.20
N TRP A 274 5.03 46.78 -30.33
CA TRP A 274 5.69 45.47 -30.42
C TRP A 274 4.83 44.47 -29.64
N LYS A 275 4.79 43.22 -30.10
CA LYS A 275 4.08 42.11 -29.47
C LYS A 275 5.02 40.91 -29.36
N ALA A 276 5.04 40.28 -28.20
CA ALA A 276 5.80 39.06 -27.93
C ALA A 276 5.30 37.90 -28.79
N LYS A 277 6.20 36.98 -29.14
CA LYS A 277 5.84 35.72 -29.80
C LYS A 277 5.12 34.76 -28.84
N LEU A 278 5.46 34.80 -27.55
CA LEU A 278 5.01 33.93 -26.46
C LEU A 278 5.39 32.45 -26.65
N GLU A 279 4.90 31.80 -27.71
CA GLU A 279 5.06 30.37 -27.92
C GLU A 279 6.47 30.00 -28.42
N GLU A 280 7.02 28.91 -27.91
CA GLU A 280 8.25 28.28 -28.42
C GLU A 280 8.13 27.84 -29.88
N ASP A 281 9.26 27.64 -30.54
CA ASP A 281 9.27 27.11 -31.89
C ASP A 281 9.00 25.59 -31.88
N PRO A 282 8.13 25.05 -32.77
CA PRO A 282 7.73 23.65 -32.71
C PRO A 282 8.91 22.68 -32.86
N VAL A 283 9.06 21.75 -31.92
CA VAL A 283 10.18 20.79 -31.90
C VAL A 283 10.05 19.73 -33.01
N TYR A 284 8.82 19.29 -33.30
CA TYR A 284 8.51 18.25 -34.30
C TYR A 284 7.63 18.80 -35.44
N PRO A 285 8.13 19.77 -36.24
CA PRO A 285 7.31 20.52 -37.20
C PRO A 285 6.79 19.68 -38.38
N GLU A 286 7.51 18.62 -38.75
CA GLU A 286 7.10 17.72 -39.85
C GLU A 286 5.98 16.75 -39.40
N GLU A 287 6.04 16.29 -38.15
CA GLU A 287 5.06 15.36 -37.57
C GLU A 287 3.78 16.06 -37.09
N LYS A 288 3.83 17.38 -36.84
CA LYS A 288 2.71 18.19 -36.31
C LYS A 288 2.16 17.66 -34.98
N ARG A 289 3.03 17.13 -34.12
CA ARG A 289 2.66 16.77 -32.74
C ARG A 289 2.03 17.98 -32.04
N GLN A 290 1.04 17.73 -31.20
CA GLN A 290 0.51 18.77 -30.32
C GLN A 290 1.61 19.23 -29.35
N GLN A 291 1.54 20.50 -28.94
CA GLN A 291 2.53 21.14 -28.10
C GLN A 291 1.82 22.13 -27.18
N ALA A 292 1.95 21.93 -25.87
CA ALA A 292 1.33 22.77 -24.87
C ALA A 292 1.76 24.24 -25.00
N LEU A 293 0.80 25.16 -24.87
CA LEU A 293 1.02 26.60 -25.01
C LEU A 293 1.76 27.18 -23.78
N ALA A 294 2.36 28.36 -23.90
CA ALA A 294 3.08 29.03 -22.81
C ALA A 294 2.13 29.71 -21.81
N PHE A 295 2.04 29.20 -20.58
CA PHE A 295 1.24 29.78 -19.49
C PHE A 295 1.74 29.32 -18.10
N HIS A 296 1.13 29.85 -17.04
CA HIS A 296 1.30 29.36 -15.67
C HIS A 296 0.03 28.64 -15.19
N GLY A 297 0.17 27.44 -14.65
CA GLY A 297 -0.88 26.79 -13.85
C GLY A 297 -1.31 27.69 -12.68
N HIS A 298 -2.59 27.68 -12.34
CA HIS A 298 -3.22 28.46 -11.29
C HIS A 298 -2.92 29.98 -11.28
N SER A 299 -2.52 30.53 -12.43
CA SER A 299 -2.55 31.98 -12.65
C SER A 299 -4.00 32.47 -12.66
N LYS A 300 -4.22 33.72 -12.29
CA LYS A 300 -5.55 34.35 -12.36
C LYS A 300 -5.80 34.89 -13.76
N SER A 301 -6.97 34.61 -14.34
CA SER A 301 -7.37 35.23 -15.60
C SER A 301 -7.50 36.77 -15.52
N GLY A 302 -7.00 37.50 -16.52
CA GLY A 302 -7.13 38.96 -16.60
C GLY A 302 -6.48 39.65 -17.80
N ASP A 303 -6.96 40.86 -18.09
CA ASP A 303 -6.42 41.86 -19.03
C ASP A 303 -5.98 43.08 -18.19
N VAL A 304 -4.69 43.38 -18.18
CA VAL A 304 -4.12 44.50 -17.40
C VAL A 304 -3.10 45.31 -18.22
N LYS A 305 -3.07 46.62 -17.98
CA LYS A 305 -2.22 47.57 -18.70
C LYS A 305 -1.55 48.51 -17.70
N GLY A 306 -0.23 48.60 -17.74
CA GLY A 306 0.54 49.40 -16.79
C GLY A 306 2.00 49.63 -17.20
N PRO A 307 2.70 50.59 -16.57
CA PRO A 307 4.13 50.80 -16.80
C PRO A 307 4.94 49.55 -16.44
N LEU A 308 5.96 49.23 -17.25
CA LEU A 308 6.87 48.12 -16.96
C LEU A 308 7.90 48.49 -15.88
N ILE A 309 8.12 47.62 -14.90
CA ILE A 309 9.21 47.75 -13.91
C ILE A 309 9.91 46.39 -13.72
N TYR A 310 11.23 46.39 -13.85
CA TYR A 310 12.09 45.23 -13.61
C TYR A 310 12.45 45.12 -12.11
N ALA A 311 12.18 43.94 -11.53
CA ALA A 311 12.29 43.67 -10.10
C ALA A 311 13.21 42.48 -9.78
N ASN A 312 14.29 42.32 -10.56
CA ASN A 312 15.32 41.28 -10.36
C ASN A 312 14.75 39.86 -10.34
N PHE A 313 14.82 39.15 -9.21
CA PHE A 313 14.26 37.80 -9.06
C PHE A 313 12.90 37.80 -8.35
N GLY A 314 12.36 38.97 -7.98
CA GLY A 314 11.03 39.09 -7.36
C GLY A 314 10.94 38.60 -5.92
N SER A 315 12.03 38.66 -5.14
CA SER A 315 11.94 38.39 -3.70
C SER A 315 11.26 39.55 -2.94
N ARG A 316 10.81 39.31 -1.70
CA ARG A 316 10.23 40.37 -0.83
C ARG A 316 11.22 41.52 -0.63
N GLU A 317 12.51 41.19 -0.59
CA GLU A 317 13.64 42.09 -0.42
C GLU A 317 13.93 42.89 -1.70
N ASP A 318 13.78 42.29 -2.89
CA ASP A 318 13.88 43.01 -4.17
C ASP A 318 12.79 44.09 -4.30
N PHE A 319 11.53 43.73 -4.01
CA PHE A 319 10.42 44.69 -4.02
C PHE A 319 10.53 45.75 -2.92
N LYS A 320 11.01 45.37 -1.73
CA LYS A 320 11.36 46.32 -0.66
C LYS A 320 12.44 47.31 -1.14
N ARG A 321 13.45 46.85 -1.89
CA ARG A 321 14.52 47.70 -2.42
C ARG A 321 14.00 48.74 -3.41
N LEU A 322 13.06 48.39 -4.30
CA LEU A 322 12.39 49.35 -5.19
C LEU A 322 11.69 50.46 -4.38
N LYS A 323 10.90 50.06 -3.38
CA LYS A 323 10.16 50.95 -2.49
C LYS A 323 11.08 51.87 -1.67
N ASP A 324 12.13 51.31 -1.06
CA ASP A 324 13.13 52.07 -0.30
C ASP A 324 13.92 53.05 -1.21
N SER A 325 14.06 52.71 -2.50
CA SER A 325 14.67 53.57 -3.53
C SER A 325 13.71 54.63 -4.10
N GLY A 326 12.47 54.70 -3.60
CA GLY A 326 11.47 55.70 -4.01
C GLY A 326 10.73 55.38 -5.31
N ILE A 327 10.79 54.15 -5.82
CA ILE A 327 10.06 53.72 -7.02
C ILE A 327 8.65 53.27 -6.60
N ASP A 328 7.63 53.99 -7.08
CA ASP A 328 6.24 53.53 -6.96
C ASP A 328 5.98 52.42 -8.00
N THR A 329 5.29 51.38 -7.54
CA THR A 329 5.02 50.12 -8.25
C THR A 329 3.52 49.86 -8.40
N LYS A 330 2.68 50.74 -7.84
CA LYS A 330 1.23 50.55 -7.81
C LYS A 330 0.62 50.58 -9.22
N GLY A 331 0.05 49.47 -9.65
CA GLY A 331 -0.56 49.31 -10.97
C GLY A 331 0.44 49.12 -12.12
N ALA A 332 1.73 48.97 -11.83
CA ALA A 332 2.75 48.58 -12.80
C ALA A 332 2.62 47.10 -13.18
N ILE A 333 3.38 46.66 -14.20
CA ILE A 333 3.61 45.25 -14.52
C ILE A 333 5.04 44.89 -14.13
N ALA A 334 5.20 43.84 -13.32
CA ALA A 334 6.49 43.36 -12.87
C ALA A 334 7.15 42.51 -13.97
N LEU A 335 8.45 42.71 -14.19
CA LEU A 335 9.30 41.78 -14.93
C LEU A 335 10.35 41.21 -13.99
N VAL A 336 10.38 39.88 -13.84
CA VAL A 336 11.28 39.17 -12.93
C VAL A 336 11.89 37.94 -13.60
N LYS A 337 13.06 37.53 -13.10
CA LYS A 337 13.78 36.33 -13.53
C LYS A 337 13.29 35.10 -12.74
N TYR A 338 13.32 33.92 -13.35
CA TYR A 338 13.33 32.65 -12.61
C TYR A 338 14.59 32.49 -11.74
N TYR A 339 14.56 31.54 -10.81
CA TYR A 339 15.66 31.23 -9.88
C TYR A 339 16.06 32.43 -8.97
N GLY A 340 17.29 32.42 -8.45
CA GLY A 340 17.89 33.51 -7.67
C GLY A 340 17.35 33.67 -6.25
N THR A 341 17.16 34.91 -5.79
CA THR A 341 16.81 35.27 -4.39
C THR A 341 15.39 34.87 -3.96
N GLN A 342 14.59 34.29 -4.86
CA GLN A 342 13.35 33.60 -4.54
C GLN A 342 13.18 32.47 -5.57
N GLY A 343 13.28 31.21 -5.16
CA GLY A 343 13.17 30.07 -6.07
C GLY A 343 11.76 29.86 -6.61
N ASP A 344 10.75 30.00 -5.75
CA ASP A 344 9.36 29.66 -6.03
C ASP A 344 8.66 30.75 -6.87
N ARG A 345 8.16 30.32 -8.04
CA ARG A 345 7.47 31.17 -9.01
C ARG A 345 6.13 31.71 -8.50
N SER A 346 5.44 30.99 -7.63
CA SER A 346 4.22 31.47 -6.95
C SER A 346 4.51 32.62 -5.98
N LEU A 347 5.62 32.52 -5.23
CA LEU A 347 6.02 33.54 -4.26
C LEU A 347 6.56 34.80 -4.94
N LYS A 348 7.15 34.70 -6.14
CA LYS A 348 7.46 35.87 -7.00
C LYS A 348 6.19 36.66 -7.34
N VAL A 349 5.14 35.97 -7.81
CA VAL A 349 3.84 36.60 -8.11
C VAL A 349 3.19 37.16 -6.84
N LYS A 350 3.31 36.46 -5.71
CA LYS A 350 2.73 36.91 -4.43
C LYS A 350 3.41 38.14 -3.86
N ALA A 351 4.74 38.22 -3.97
CA ALA A 351 5.49 39.40 -3.57
C ALA A 351 5.19 40.61 -4.50
N ALA A 352 4.95 40.38 -5.79
CA ALA A 352 4.47 41.41 -6.71
C ALA A 352 3.03 41.88 -6.38
N GLU A 353 2.11 40.97 -6.06
CA GLU A 353 0.76 41.27 -5.56
C GLU A 353 0.83 42.16 -4.31
N GLN A 354 1.68 41.80 -3.33
CA GLN A 354 1.86 42.55 -2.08
C GLN A 354 2.58 43.89 -2.27
N ALA A 355 3.42 44.03 -3.30
CA ALA A 355 4.00 45.31 -3.71
C ALA A 355 3.01 46.21 -4.47
N GLY A 356 1.86 45.69 -4.90
CA GLY A 356 0.78 46.45 -5.55
C GLY A 356 0.84 46.49 -7.08
N PHE A 357 1.59 45.58 -7.70
CA PHE A 357 1.59 45.40 -9.16
C PHE A 357 0.22 44.91 -9.66
N ALA A 358 -0.10 45.21 -10.92
CA ALA A 358 -1.30 44.73 -11.60
C ALA A 358 -1.12 43.34 -12.25
N GLY A 359 0.12 42.92 -12.53
CA GLY A 359 0.45 41.64 -13.15
C GLY A 359 1.96 41.36 -13.15
N CYS A 360 2.35 40.12 -13.44
CA CYS A 360 3.74 39.66 -13.30
C CYS A 360 4.20 38.79 -14.49
N ILE A 361 5.28 39.19 -15.16
CA ILE A 361 5.95 38.46 -16.24
C ILE A 361 7.22 37.84 -15.69
N ILE A 362 7.39 36.53 -15.86
CA ILE A 362 8.58 35.79 -15.40
C ILE A 362 9.36 35.28 -16.62
N TYR A 363 10.69 35.41 -16.65
CA TYR A 363 11.52 34.90 -17.74
C TYR A 363 12.76 34.13 -17.26
N SER A 364 13.22 33.18 -18.08
CA SER A 364 14.42 32.37 -17.83
C SER A 364 15.67 33.14 -18.27
N ASP A 365 16.46 33.67 -17.33
CA ASP A 365 17.60 34.52 -17.68
C ASP A 365 18.84 33.71 -18.13
N PRO A 366 19.50 34.05 -19.26
CA PRO A 366 20.69 33.35 -19.77
C PRO A 366 21.86 33.19 -18.79
N ALA A 367 21.97 34.06 -17.77
CA ALA A 367 22.99 33.95 -16.73
C ALA A 367 22.69 32.83 -15.70
N GLU A 368 21.44 32.38 -15.59
CA GLU A 368 21.01 31.27 -14.74
C GLU A 368 20.81 29.97 -15.52
N ASP A 369 20.21 30.04 -16.70
CA ASP A 369 20.14 28.96 -17.69
C ASP A 369 20.08 29.54 -19.11
N GLY A 370 21.01 29.10 -19.96
CA GLY A 370 21.13 29.54 -21.34
C GLY A 370 22.58 29.75 -21.79
N PHE A 371 22.77 30.57 -22.82
CA PHE A 371 24.03 30.67 -23.56
C PHE A 371 25.25 31.17 -22.75
N VAL A 372 25.05 31.75 -21.56
CA VAL A 372 26.15 32.19 -20.67
C VAL A 372 26.72 31.00 -19.89
N LYS A 373 25.94 29.95 -19.64
CA LYS A 373 26.41 28.70 -19.01
C LYS A 373 27.13 27.78 -20.00
N GLY A 374 26.69 27.75 -21.26
CA GLY A 374 27.29 26.96 -22.32
C GLY A 374 26.44 26.90 -23.58
N LYS A 375 26.66 25.88 -24.42
CA LYS A 375 25.82 25.67 -25.62
C LYS A 375 24.38 25.33 -25.24
N THR A 376 23.44 26.01 -25.88
CA THR A 376 22.00 25.77 -25.76
C THR A 376 21.53 24.67 -26.71
N TRP A 377 20.33 24.15 -26.48
CA TRP A 377 19.61 23.32 -27.45
C TRP A 377 19.55 24.01 -28.84
N PRO A 378 19.68 23.28 -29.98
CA PRO A 378 19.95 21.84 -30.12
C PRO A 378 21.43 21.44 -30.06
N ASP A 379 22.35 22.40 -29.99
CA ASP A 379 23.81 22.16 -30.01
C ASP A 379 24.43 21.82 -28.63
N GLY A 380 23.63 21.84 -27.57
CA GLY A 380 24.02 21.58 -26.19
C GLY A 380 22.83 21.53 -25.23
N ARG A 381 23.11 21.49 -23.92
CA ARG A 381 22.12 21.15 -22.90
C ARG A 381 21.25 22.31 -22.38
N TYR A 382 21.67 23.55 -22.54
CA TYR A 382 21.07 24.72 -21.86
C TYR A 382 19.84 25.29 -22.58
N MET A 383 19.02 26.08 -21.87
CA MET A 383 17.79 26.70 -22.39
C MET A 383 18.04 27.56 -23.65
N PRO A 384 17.33 27.34 -24.77
CA PRO A 384 17.52 28.10 -26.01
C PRO A 384 16.89 29.51 -25.96
N ALA A 385 17.01 30.26 -27.06
CA ALA A 385 16.53 31.65 -27.13
C ALA A 385 15.00 31.81 -27.06
N ASP A 386 14.29 30.79 -27.53
CA ASP A 386 12.83 30.70 -27.54
C ASP A 386 12.24 29.97 -26.32
N GLY A 387 13.06 29.27 -25.54
CA GLY A 387 12.64 28.39 -24.46
C GLY A 387 11.85 29.11 -23.35
N VAL A 388 10.73 28.51 -22.95
CA VAL A 388 9.82 29.00 -21.92
C VAL A 388 9.67 27.96 -20.83
N GLN A 389 10.21 28.26 -19.65
CA GLN A 389 9.91 27.49 -18.44
C GLN A 389 8.46 27.74 -18.04
N ARG A 390 7.58 26.74 -18.18
CA ARG A 390 6.23 26.75 -17.61
C ARG A 390 6.28 26.47 -16.10
N GLY A 391 5.12 26.30 -15.47
CA GLY A 391 5.03 26.04 -14.03
C GLY A 391 3.79 26.61 -13.40
N SER A 392 3.27 25.93 -12.38
CA SER A 392 2.19 26.48 -11.58
C SER A 392 2.63 27.61 -10.65
N VAL A 393 1.73 28.57 -10.43
CA VAL A 393 1.82 29.64 -9.43
C VAL A 393 0.83 29.44 -8.26
N SER A 394 0.42 28.19 -8.01
CA SER A 394 -0.13 27.76 -6.71
C SER A 394 0.79 28.14 -5.56
N LEU A 395 0.24 28.68 -4.47
CA LEU A 395 0.99 28.95 -3.25
C LEU A 395 1.15 27.65 -2.45
N MET A 396 1.93 26.71 -3.00
CA MET A 396 2.11 25.34 -2.52
C MET A 396 2.60 25.27 -1.06
N SER A 397 3.48 26.19 -0.67
CA SER A 397 3.93 26.36 0.72
C SER A 397 2.82 26.85 1.68
N TRP A 398 1.66 27.29 1.16
CA TRP A 398 0.50 27.74 1.93
C TRP A 398 -0.63 26.69 1.91
N VAL A 399 -0.89 26.09 0.74
CA VAL A 399 -1.89 25.05 0.48
C VAL A 399 -1.35 24.10 -0.59
N ILE A 400 -1.36 22.79 -0.30
CA ILE A 400 -0.97 21.69 -1.20
C ILE A 400 -2.24 20.91 -1.64
N GLY A 401 -2.20 20.17 -2.76
CA GLY A 401 -3.35 19.45 -3.29
C GLY A 401 -4.29 20.36 -4.10
N ASP A 402 -5.52 19.93 -4.36
CA ASP A 402 -6.53 20.81 -4.92
C ASP A 402 -6.78 21.99 -3.96
N VAL A 403 -6.45 23.19 -4.43
CA VAL A 403 -6.64 24.45 -3.70
C VAL A 403 -8.09 24.68 -3.25
N LEU A 404 -9.08 24.03 -3.89
CA LEU A 404 -10.48 24.10 -3.50
C LEU A 404 -10.89 23.08 -2.42
N THR A 405 -10.09 22.05 -2.12
CA THR A 405 -10.39 21.03 -1.09
C THR A 405 -9.26 20.80 -0.07
N PRO A 406 -8.62 21.85 0.50
CA PRO A 406 -7.43 21.69 1.33
C PRO A 406 -7.70 20.94 2.63
N GLY A 407 -7.21 19.70 2.74
CA GLY A 407 -7.39 18.83 3.91
C GLY A 407 -8.53 17.81 3.80
N TRP A 408 -9.15 17.63 2.62
CA TRP A 408 -10.04 16.51 2.32
C TRP A 408 -10.10 16.22 0.81
N ALA A 409 -10.05 14.95 0.41
CA ALA A 409 -9.94 14.59 -1.00
C ALA A 409 -11.10 15.08 -1.90
N SER A 410 -10.76 15.47 -3.13
CA SER A 410 -11.59 15.91 -4.26
C SER A 410 -12.38 14.78 -4.92
N VAL A 411 -13.10 14.01 -4.10
CA VAL A 411 -14.04 12.98 -4.54
C VAL A 411 -15.39 13.59 -4.92
N LYS A 412 -16.19 12.85 -5.71
CA LYS A 412 -17.51 13.28 -6.17
C LYS A 412 -18.42 13.71 -5.02
N GLY A 413 -18.78 15.00 -4.98
CA GLY A 413 -19.63 15.59 -3.93
C GLY A 413 -18.85 16.14 -2.73
N ALA A 414 -17.52 16.19 -2.77
CA ALA A 414 -16.70 16.92 -1.81
C ALA A 414 -17.08 18.40 -1.76
N LYS A 415 -16.92 19.00 -0.58
CA LYS A 415 -17.15 20.43 -0.38
C LYS A 415 -16.00 21.21 -1.02
N ARG A 416 -16.29 22.14 -1.93
CA ARG A 416 -15.29 23.05 -2.51
C ARG A 416 -15.28 24.41 -1.81
N LEU A 417 -14.11 25.02 -1.71
CA LEU A 417 -13.93 26.45 -1.44
C LEU A 417 -14.15 27.24 -2.74
N PRO A 418 -14.55 28.53 -2.68
CA PRO A 418 -14.57 29.38 -3.86
C PRO A 418 -13.15 29.69 -4.35
N VAL A 419 -13.02 29.97 -5.65
CA VAL A 419 -11.79 30.49 -6.26
C VAL A 419 -11.50 31.90 -5.72
N GLU A 420 -12.53 32.72 -5.51
CA GLU A 420 -12.37 34.10 -5.04
C GLU A 420 -11.90 34.17 -3.59
N ASN A 421 -10.70 34.72 -3.40
CA ASN A 421 -9.99 34.83 -2.12
C ASN A 421 -9.50 33.51 -1.52
N ASN A 422 -9.40 32.46 -2.34
CA ASN A 422 -8.68 31.24 -1.98
C ASN A 422 -7.24 31.58 -1.49
N PRO A 423 -6.78 31.03 -0.35
CA PRO A 423 -5.43 31.31 0.17
C PRO A 423 -4.30 30.68 -0.66
N GLY A 424 -4.58 29.59 -1.40
CA GLY A 424 -3.63 28.93 -2.30
C GLY A 424 -3.41 29.65 -3.63
N LEU A 425 -4.17 30.71 -3.94
CA LEU A 425 -4.14 31.37 -5.25
C LEU A 425 -3.58 32.81 -5.23
N ASN A 426 -2.89 33.15 -6.32
CA ASN A 426 -2.38 34.49 -6.62
C ASN A 426 -3.49 35.40 -7.19
N LYS A 427 -3.53 36.68 -6.81
CA LYS A 427 -4.64 37.60 -7.13
C LYS A 427 -4.39 38.54 -8.30
N ILE A 428 -3.30 38.34 -9.04
CA ILE A 428 -2.92 39.07 -10.26
C ILE A 428 -2.59 38.10 -11.40
N PRO A 429 -2.86 38.46 -12.67
CA PRO A 429 -2.43 37.65 -13.82
C PRO A 429 -0.91 37.56 -13.93
N SER A 430 -0.43 36.41 -14.38
CA SER A 430 0.98 36.16 -14.66
C SER A 430 1.17 35.30 -15.91
N ILE A 431 2.35 35.38 -16.52
CA ILE A 431 2.73 34.56 -17.69
C ILE A 431 4.25 34.30 -17.68
N PRO A 432 4.72 33.11 -18.09
CA PRO A 432 6.13 32.86 -18.38
C PRO A 432 6.51 33.44 -19.75
N LEU A 433 7.78 33.73 -19.97
CA LEU A 433 8.27 34.37 -21.19
C LEU A 433 9.69 33.94 -21.57
N ALA A 434 9.93 33.75 -22.85
CA ALA A 434 11.25 33.47 -23.42
C ALA A 434 12.17 34.70 -23.29
N TRP A 435 13.48 34.51 -23.09
CA TRP A 435 14.37 35.66 -22.91
C TRP A 435 14.54 36.51 -24.19
N ARG A 436 14.33 35.95 -25.40
CA ARG A 436 14.25 36.74 -26.65
C ARG A 436 13.18 37.82 -26.59
N ASP A 437 12.04 37.53 -25.95
CA ASP A 437 10.91 38.43 -25.83
C ASP A 437 11.11 39.38 -24.63
N ALA A 438 11.69 38.87 -23.54
CA ALA A 438 12.11 39.68 -22.40
C ALA A 438 13.20 40.70 -22.75
N GLN A 439 14.07 40.42 -23.72
CA GLN A 439 15.10 41.35 -24.23
C GLN A 439 14.48 42.67 -24.69
N ILE A 440 13.38 42.61 -25.46
CA ILE A 440 12.70 43.81 -25.97
C ILE A 440 12.04 44.59 -24.83
N LEU A 441 11.45 43.89 -23.86
CA LEU A 441 10.90 44.50 -22.64
C LEU A 441 11.99 45.23 -21.84
N LEU A 442 13.14 44.59 -21.58
CA LEU A 442 14.28 45.16 -20.85
C LEU A 442 14.89 46.36 -21.59
N GLN A 443 15.11 46.26 -22.90
CA GLN A 443 15.58 47.38 -23.73
C GLN A 443 14.64 48.59 -23.68
N SER A 444 13.33 48.36 -23.52
CA SER A 444 12.33 49.44 -23.41
C SER A 444 12.45 50.27 -22.12
N LEU A 445 13.11 49.75 -21.07
CA LEU A 445 13.33 50.45 -19.79
C LEU A 445 14.49 51.46 -19.84
N LYS A 446 15.27 51.52 -20.91
CA LYS A 446 16.49 52.35 -21.01
C LYS A 446 16.22 53.83 -20.70
N GLY A 447 16.71 54.28 -19.54
CA GLY A 447 16.56 55.66 -19.06
C GLY A 447 15.32 55.92 -18.17
N HIS A 448 14.53 54.89 -17.84
CA HIS A 448 13.37 54.98 -16.94
C HIS A 448 13.71 54.46 -15.54
N GLY A 449 13.27 55.16 -14.49
CA GLY A 449 13.64 54.85 -13.11
C GLY A 449 15.13 55.05 -12.82
N GLN A 450 15.80 53.99 -12.37
CA GLN A 450 17.21 54.03 -11.93
C GLN A 450 18.04 52.96 -12.66
N ALA A 451 19.33 53.19 -12.85
CA ALA A 451 20.23 52.16 -13.37
C ALA A 451 20.35 51.02 -12.34
N VAL A 452 20.19 49.75 -12.77
CA VAL A 452 20.18 48.63 -11.80
C VAL A 452 21.58 48.43 -11.20
N PRO A 453 21.66 48.00 -9.93
CA PRO A 453 22.94 47.67 -9.29
C PRO A 453 23.54 46.40 -9.94
N PRO A 454 24.88 46.19 -9.85
CA PRO A 454 25.56 45.10 -10.58
C PRO A 454 24.96 43.71 -10.35
N GLU A 455 24.56 43.40 -9.12
CA GLU A 455 23.97 42.12 -8.70
C GLU A 455 22.54 41.88 -9.21
N TRP A 456 21.91 42.87 -9.84
CA TRP A 456 20.60 42.75 -10.48
C TRP A 456 20.68 42.51 -11.99
N LYS A 457 21.86 42.65 -12.61
CA LYS A 457 22.04 42.44 -14.05
C LYS A 457 21.97 40.95 -14.39
N GLY A 458 21.31 40.65 -15.51
CA GLY A 458 21.26 39.31 -16.09
C GLY A 458 22.19 39.11 -17.28
N GLY A 459 22.07 37.96 -17.93
CA GLY A 459 22.83 37.55 -19.10
C GLY A 459 22.21 37.92 -20.44
N VAL A 460 21.00 38.51 -20.45
CA VAL A 460 20.32 38.95 -21.68
C VAL A 460 21.19 39.97 -22.45
N PRO A 461 21.47 39.75 -23.75
CA PRO A 461 22.39 40.58 -24.52
C PRO A 461 21.76 41.92 -24.92
N ASP A 462 22.61 42.91 -25.23
CA ASP A 462 22.21 44.24 -25.73
C ASP A 462 21.18 44.99 -24.86
N VAL A 463 21.24 44.78 -23.53
CA VAL A 463 20.40 45.47 -22.54
C VAL A 463 21.22 46.50 -21.76
N ASP A 464 20.82 47.78 -21.85
CA ASP A 464 21.13 48.77 -20.82
C ASP A 464 20.16 48.56 -19.65
N TRP A 465 20.65 48.02 -18.53
CA TRP A 465 19.80 47.58 -17.43
C TRP A 465 19.32 48.74 -16.55
N TRP A 466 18.01 49.00 -16.58
CA TRP A 466 17.30 50.00 -15.76
C TRP A 466 16.12 49.35 -15.02
N THR A 467 15.70 49.92 -13.89
CA THR A 467 14.56 49.43 -13.10
C THR A 467 13.22 49.71 -13.77
N GLY A 468 13.10 50.80 -14.54
CA GLY A 468 11.80 51.38 -14.85
C GLY A 468 11.19 52.16 -13.66
N ASP A 469 10.15 52.92 -13.97
CA ASP A 469 9.27 53.65 -13.02
C ASP A 469 7.86 53.80 -13.63
N LEU A 470 6.97 54.59 -13.01
CA LEU A 470 5.62 54.84 -13.55
C LEU A 470 5.60 55.66 -14.87
N LYS A 471 6.76 56.06 -15.42
CA LYS A 471 6.89 56.69 -16.74
C LYS A 471 7.45 55.72 -17.79
N SER A 472 7.78 54.48 -17.42
CA SER A 472 8.15 53.40 -18.36
C SER A 472 7.10 53.23 -19.45
N PRO A 473 7.46 52.62 -20.60
CA PRO A 473 6.49 52.18 -21.60
C PRO A 473 5.36 51.37 -20.97
N ILE A 474 4.13 51.61 -21.44
CA ILE A 474 2.96 50.84 -21.02
C ILE A 474 3.01 49.48 -21.70
N VAL A 475 3.04 48.42 -20.90
CA VAL A 475 2.83 47.05 -21.35
C VAL A 475 1.37 46.68 -21.15
N HIS A 476 0.84 45.90 -22.08
CA HIS A 476 -0.41 45.18 -21.96
C HIS A 476 -0.07 43.71 -21.74
N LEU A 477 -0.48 43.19 -20.59
CA LEU A 477 -0.42 41.78 -20.22
C LEU A 477 -1.85 41.25 -20.17
N LYS A 478 -2.13 40.30 -21.05
CA LYS A 478 -3.38 39.55 -21.08
C LYS A 478 -3.08 38.08 -20.89
N ASN A 479 -3.78 37.45 -19.95
CA ASN A 479 -3.85 36.01 -19.80
C ASN A 479 -5.32 35.64 -19.50
N GLU A 480 -6.11 35.35 -20.53
CA GLU A 480 -7.40 34.65 -20.38
C GLU A 480 -7.17 33.13 -20.44
N GLN A 481 -7.85 32.42 -19.54
CA GLN A 481 -7.71 30.98 -19.37
C GLN A 481 -9.12 30.37 -19.27
N ASP A 482 -9.21 29.08 -19.60
CA ASP A 482 -10.40 28.27 -19.38
C ASP A 482 -10.23 27.55 -18.03
N GLU A 483 -10.95 28.04 -17.01
CA GLU A 483 -10.89 27.57 -15.61
C GLU A 483 -11.97 26.50 -15.37
N VAL A 484 -11.59 25.37 -14.77
CA VAL A 484 -12.46 24.18 -14.62
C VAL A 484 -12.42 23.68 -13.17
N GLU A 485 -13.53 23.81 -12.43
CA GLU A 485 -13.63 23.46 -10.99
C GLU A 485 -13.52 21.96 -10.65
N GLN A 486 -13.77 21.10 -11.63
CA GLN A 486 -13.91 19.63 -11.51
C GLN A 486 -13.38 18.94 -12.77
N GLN A 487 -12.14 19.26 -13.15
CA GLN A 487 -11.41 18.54 -14.19
C GLN A 487 -10.96 17.18 -13.64
N PRO A 488 -11.23 16.05 -14.33
CA PRO A 488 -10.74 14.76 -13.86
C PRO A 488 -9.21 14.63 -14.01
N ILE A 489 -8.59 14.10 -12.98
CA ILE A 489 -7.22 13.56 -12.97
C ILE A 489 -7.25 12.09 -12.55
N TRP A 490 -6.19 11.33 -12.89
CA TRP A 490 -6.12 9.89 -12.71
C TRP A 490 -4.76 9.39 -12.20
N ASN A 491 -4.74 8.92 -10.95
CA ASN A 491 -3.62 8.15 -10.42
C ASN A 491 -3.75 6.69 -10.82
N VAL A 492 -2.65 6.00 -11.10
CA VAL A 492 -2.62 4.55 -11.36
C VAL A 492 -1.86 3.85 -10.25
N ILE A 493 -2.52 2.95 -9.51
CA ILE A 493 -1.96 2.24 -8.36
C ILE A 493 -1.95 0.74 -8.63
N GLY A 494 -0.89 0.01 -8.28
CA GLY A 494 -0.81 -1.45 -8.38
C GLY A 494 0.08 -2.06 -7.30
N ARG A 495 -0.20 -3.30 -6.88
CA ARG A 495 0.38 -3.88 -5.65
C ARG A 495 1.13 -5.19 -5.87
N ILE A 496 2.08 -5.47 -4.98
CA ILE A 496 2.56 -6.82 -4.69
C ILE A 496 2.27 -7.10 -3.22
N GLU A 497 1.25 -7.92 -2.97
CA GLU A 497 0.81 -8.25 -1.61
C GLU A 497 1.91 -9.00 -0.84
N GLY A 498 2.17 -8.54 0.39
CA GLY A 498 3.19 -9.08 1.30
C GLY A 498 2.72 -10.31 2.11
N ILE A 499 3.65 -11.20 2.47
CA ILE A 499 3.34 -12.50 3.08
C ILE A 499 3.45 -12.57 4.61
N GLU A 500 4.06 -11.57 5.28
CA GLU A 500 4.22 -11.56 6.74
C GLU A 500 3.44 -10.41 7.39
N GLN A 501 3.69 -9.19 6.92
CA GLN A 501 3.04 -7.96 7.35
C GLN A 501 2.36 -7.33 6.13
N GLY A 502 1.43 -8.05 5.51
CA GLY A 502 0.74 -7.62 4.29
C GLY A 502 -0.14 -6.38 4.48
N GLU A 503 -0.47 -6.02 5.72
CA GLU A 503 -1.08 -4.73 6.06
C GLU A 503 -0.14 -3.55 5.79
N LYS A 504 1.17 -3.75 6.01
CA LYS A 504 2.19 -2.71 5.93
C LYS A 504 2.58 -2.42 4.49
N SER A 505 2.59 -1.14 4.13
CA SER A 505 2.76 -0.64 2.77
C SER A 505 4.05 0.15 2.59
N VAL A 506 4.91 -0.30 1.67
CA VAL A 506 6.02 0.48 1.12
C VAL A 506 5.53 1.07 -0.20
N ILE A 507 5.47 2.40 -0.30
CA ILE A 507 4.85 3.09 -1.43
C ILE A 507 5.96 3.65 -2.35
N ILE A 508 5.85 3.37 -3.64
CA ILE A 508 6.83 3.67 -4.68
C ILE A 508 6.12 4.61 -5.66
N GLY A 509 6.56 5.87 -5.77
CA GLY A 509 5.82 6.90 -6.50
C GLY A 509 6.67 7.79 -7.40
N ASN A 510 6.00 8.30 -8.43
CA ASN A 510 6.49 9.23 -9.45
C ASN A 510 5.25 9.82 -10.15
N HIS A 511 5.22 11.12 -10.42
CA HIS A 511 4.19 11.72 -11.27
C HIS A 511 4.41 11.42 -12.75
N ARG A 512 3.37 11.62 -13.54
CA ARG A 512 3.33 11.29 -14.97
C ARG A 512 3.06 12.52 -15.82
N ASP A 513 2.29 13.47 -15.30
CA ASP A 513 1.96 14.70 -15.99
C ASP A 513 3.19 15.62 -16.12
N ALA A 514 3.29 16.30 -17.27
CA ALA A 514 4.31 17.31 -17.54
C ALA A 514 3.72 18.54 -18.23
N TRP A 515 4.36 19.70 -18.10
CA TRP A 515 3.99 20.89 -18.88
C TRP A 515 4.11 20.74 -20.42
N ALA A 516 4.80 19.72 -20.93
CA ALA A 516 5.03 19.48 -22.35
C ALA A 516 5.31 17.99 -22.64
N PHE A 517 6.48 17.65 -23.19
CA PHE A 517 6.89 16.26 -23.47
C PHE A 517 7.58 15.59 -22.27
N GLY A 518 8.25 16.36 -21.42
CA GLY A 518 8.70 15.95 -20.09
C GLY A 518 9.70 14.79 -20.05
N ALA A 519 10.84 14.91 -20.75
CA ALA A 519 11.78 13.79 -20.85
C ALA A 519 12.66 13.61 -19.61
N ALA A 520 13.15 14.70 -19.00
CA ALA A 520 13.69 14.66 -17.66
C ALA A 520 12.55 14.67 -16.64
N ASP A 521 11.62 15.63 -16.79
CA ASP A 521 10.57 15.92 -15.81
C ASP A 521 9.16 15.58 -16.34
N PRO A 522 8.47 14.53 -15.86
CA PRO A 522 8.92 13.46 -14.95
C PRO A 522 9.36 12.19 -15.66
N GLY A 523 9.36 12.17 -17.00
CA GLY A 523 9.42 10.95 -17.81
C GLY A 523 10.62 10.06 -17.51
N SER A 524 11.75 10.63 -17.07
CA SER A 524 12.93 9.87 -16.65
C SER A 524 12.64 8.98 -15.42
N GLY A 525 11.85 9.46 -14.46
CA GLY A 525 11.33 8.69 -13.33
C GLY A 525 10.28 7.69 -13.75
N THR A 526 9.33 8.08 -14.62
CA THR A 526 8.25 7.19 -15.07
C THR A 526 8.78 6.02 -15.89
N ALA A 527 9.78 6.24 -16.75
CA ALA A 527 10.42 5.19 -17.53
C ALA A 527 11.12 4.13 -16.66
N ILE A 528 11.66 4.53 -15.51
CA ILE A 528 12.23 3.64 -14.50
C ILE A 528 11.12 2.94 -13.69
N LEU A 529 10.05 3.64 -13.30
CA LEU A 529 8.91 3.05 -12.59
C LEU A 529 8.32 1.85 -13.35
N ILE A 530 8.18 1.97 -14.68
CA ILE A 530 7.68 0.89 -15.53
C ILE A 530 8.65 -0.30 -15.59
N GLU A 531 9.96 -0.04 -15.69
CA GLU A 531 10.98 -1.11 -15.67
C GLU A 531 11.04 -1.80 -14.29
N LEU A 532 10.91 -1.08 -13.19
CA LEU A 532 10.78 -1.65 -11.85
C LEU A 532 9.55 -2.55 -11.73
N VAL A 533 8.39 -2.09 -12.20
CA VAL A 533 7.14 -2.86 -12.21
C VAL A 533 7.30 -4.15 -13.03
N ARG A 534 7.95 -4.09 -14.19
CA ARG A 534 8.29 -5.28 -14.98
C ARG A 534 9.21 -6.24 -14.20
N VAL A 535 10.34 -5.75 -13.69
CA VAL A 535 11.37 -6.55 -13.00
C VAL A 535 10.81 -7.20 -11.71
N PHE A 536 10.06 -6.46 -10.90
CA PHE A 536 9.40 -7.03 -9.71
C PHE A 536 8.23 -7.97 -10.06
N GLY A 537 7.51 -7.71 -11.16
CA GLY A 537 6.54 -8.65 -11.74
C GLY A 537 7.18 -9.97 -12.18
N ASP A 538 8.33 -9.91 -12.86
CA ASP A 538 9.12 -11.09 -13.24
C ASP A 538 9.67 -11.84 -12.02
N LEU A 539 10.16 -11.13 -10.98
CA LEU A 539 10.61 -11.73 -9.73
C LEU A 539 9.47 -12.49 -9.02
N LYS A 540 8.28 -11.88 -8.98
CA LYS A 540 7.04 -12.47 -8.47
C LYS A 540 6.60 -13.71 -9.26
N ARG A 541 6.73 -13.71 -10.60
CA ARG A 541 6.46 -14.89 -11.46
C ARG A 541 7.40 -16.07 -11.14
N HIS A 542 8.64 -15.79 -10.71
CA HIS A 542 9.59 -16.80 -10.23
C HIS A 542 9.30 -17.31 -8.80
N GLY A 543 8.25 -16.80 -8.14
CA GLY A 543 7.75 -17.31 -6.86
C GLY A 543 8.26 -16.57 -5.63
N TRP A 544 8.95 -15.43 -5.79
CA TRP A 544 9.27 -14.52 -4.67
C TRP A 544 8.02 -13.72 -4.26
N ARG A 545 7.98 -13.34 -2.98
CA ARG A 545 7.04 -12.40 -2.39
C ARG A 545 7.73 -11.60 -1.28
N PRO A 546 7.48 -10.30 -1.14
CA PRO A 546 8.04 -9.49 -0.07
C PRO A 546 7.36 -9.81 1.27
N LEU A 547 8.03 -9.49 2.38
CA LEU A 547 7.42 -9.60 3.72
C LEU A 547 6.31 -8.55 3.94
N ARG A 548 6.48 -7.34 3.40
CA ARG A 548 5.54 -6.20 3.45
C ARG A 548 4.99 -5.92 2.05
N THR A 549 3.79 -5.35 1.95
CA THR A 549 3.18 -5.03 0.66
C THR A 549 3.92 -3.87 -0.02
N ILE A 550 4.14 -4.00 -1.33
CA ILE A 550 4.71 -2.94 -2.19
C ILE A 550 3.55 -2.34 -2.98
N GLU A 551 3.38 -1.02 -2.92
CA GLU A 551 2.39 -0.27 -3.71
C GLU A 551 3.11 0.65 -4.69
N PHE A 552 3.04 0.33 -5.98
CA PHE A 552 3.52 1.20 -7.07
C PHE A 552 2.43 2.20 -7.44
N ALA A 553 2.81 3.46 -7.64
CA ALA A 553 1.91 4.56 -7.95
C ALA A 553 2.49 5.45 -9.06
N SER A 554 1.63 5.80 -10.03
CA SER A 554 1.83 6.89 -10.97
C SER A 554 0.81 7.99 -10.66
N TRP A 555 1.30 9.19 -10.32
CA TRP A 555 0.46 10.35 -9.96
C TRP A 555 0.13 11.22 -11.19
N ASP A 556 -0.84 12.12 -11.03
CA ASP A 556 -1.32 13.09 -12.03
C ASP A 556 -1.64 14.42 -11.32
N GLY A 557 -1.49 15.55 -12.00
CA GLY A 557 -1.64 16.89 -11.43
C GLY A 557 -0.55 17.29 -10.44
N GLU A 558 0.64 16.69 -10.49
CA GLU A 558 1.80 17.15 -9.70
C GLU A 558 2.13 18.60 -10.05
N GLU A 559 2.27 18.85 -11.35
CA GLU A 559 2.81 20.09 -11.91
C GLU A 559 2.01 21.33 -11.49
N TYR A 560 0.72 21.12 -11.17
CA TYR A 560 -0.20 22.13 -10.70
C TYR A 560 -0.08 22.42 -9.19
N ASN A 561 -0.04 21.42 -8.31
CA ASN A 561 0.10 21.62 -6.85
C ASN A 561 0.33 20.32 -6.03
N LEU A 562 1.05 19.33 -6.57
CA LEU A 562 1.19 17.99 -5.96
C LEU A 562 -0.17 17.30 -5.80
N ILE A 563 -1.07 17.44 -6.78
CA ILE A 563 -2.50 17.20 -6.59
C ILE A 563 -2.78 15.70 -6.40
N GLY A 564 -2.54 14.85 -7.39
CA GLY A 564 -2.94 13.44 -7.33
C GLY A 564 -2.39 12.68 -6.12
N SER A 565 -1.13 12.90 -5.75
CA SER A 565 -0.52 12.33 -4.54
C SER A 565 -1.17 12.85 -3.26
N THR A 566 -1.45 14.16 -3.17
CA THR A 566 -2.14 14.76 -2.01
C THR A 566 -3.58 14.25 -1.89
N GLU A 567 -4.35 14.21 -2.98
CA GLU A 567 -5.71 13.68 -2.97
C GLU A 567 -5.73 12.19 -2.57
N TYR A 568 -4.76 11.39 -3.02
CA TYR A 568 -4.60 10.01 -2.57
C TYR A 568 -4.28 9.92 -1.08
N VAL A 569 -3.38 10.77 -0.58
CA VAL A 569 -3.03 10.83 0.84
C VAL A 569 -4.22 11.22 1.71
N GLU A 570 -5.01 12.22 1.31
CA GLU A 570 -6.18 12.68 2.06
C GLU A 570 -7.34 11.67 2.01
N ASN A 571 -7.52 10.95 0.90
CA ASN A 571 -8.51 9.88 0.77
C ASN A 571 -8.14 8.63 1.60
N ASN A 572 -6.85 8.33 1.76
CA ASN A 572 -6.34 7.13 2.45
C ASN A 572 -5.74 7.42 3.84
N ILE A 573 -5.95 8.61 4.40
CA ILE A 573 -5.12 9.17 5.48
C ILE A 573 -5.02 8.28 6.73
N ASP A 574 -6.11 7.63 7.15
CA ASP A 574 -6.11 6.76 8.33
C ASP A 574 -5.39 5.42 8.08
N LYS A 575 -5.49 4.85 6.87
CA LYS A 575 -4.68 3.68 6.45
C LYS A 575 -3.21 4.06 6.43
N LEU A 576 -2.86 5.21 5.85
CA LEU A 576 -1.48 5.66 5.71
C LEU A 576 -0.82 5.91 7.08
N ARG A 577 -1.53 6.55 8.01
CA ARG A 577 -1.07 6.73 9.40
C ARG A 577 -0.99 5.43 10.20
N ALA A 578 -1.83 4.45 9.89
CA ALA A 578 -1.77 3.13 10.53
C ALA A 578 -0.62 2.28 9.97
N ASP A 579 -0.45 2.22 8.65
CA ASP A 579 0.25 1.14 7.97
C ASP A 579 1.23 1.55 6.86
N GLY A 580 1.39 2.84 6.60
CA GLY A 580 2.51 3.34 5.80
C GLY A 580 3.86 3.03 6.47
N VAL A 581 4.82 2.55 5.67
CA VAL A 581 6.17 2.16 6.11
C VAL A 581 7.19 3.20 5.66
N ALA A 582 7.19 3.50 4.36
CA ALA A 582 8.01 4.52 3.74
C ALA A 582 7.38 4.93 2.39
N TYR A 583 7.67 6.15 1.94
CA TYR A 583 7.38 6.61 0.58
C TYR A 583 8.70 6.85 -0.16
N LEU A 584 8.87 6.20 -1.32
CA LEU A 584 10.06 6.26 -2.15
C LEU A 584 9.71 6.98 -3.45
N ASN A 585 10.02 8.27 -3.48
CA ASN A 585 9.84 9.15 -4.62
C ASN A 585 11.03 9.04 -5.59
N VAL A 586 10.74 9.07 -6.89
CA VAL A 586 11.69 9.55 -7.89
C VAL A 586 10.93 10.46 -8.85
N ASP A 587 11.24 11.75 -8.75
CA ASP A 587 10.80 12.85 -9.59
C ASP A 587 11.60 12.80 -10.94
N VAL A 588 12.35 13.85 -11.27
CA VAL A 588 13.45 13.82 -12.24
C VAL A 588 14.52 12.82 -11.80
N ALA A 589 14.41 11.58 -12.29
CA ALA A 589 15.41 10.53 -12.09
C ALA A 589 16.79 10.95 -12.60
N VAL A 590 16.86 11.53 -13.80
CA VAL A 590 18.14 11.86 -14.43
C VAL A 590 18.04 13.17 -15.20
N SER A 591 18.81 14.15 -14.76
CA SER A 591 19.19 15.34 -15.54
C SER A 591 20.71 15.48 -15.70
N GLY A 592 21.51 14.68 -14.99
CA GLY A 592 22.97 14.73 -15.08
C GLY A 592 23.66 13.48 -14.51
N GLN A 593 24.78 13.68 -13.81
CA GLN A 593 25.72 12.62 -13.43
C GLN A 593 25.99 12.53 -11.93
N ASP A 594 25.52 13.51 -11.14
CA ASP A 594 25.84 13.66 -9.72
C ASP A 594 24.65 13.25 -8.85
N PHE A 595 24.78 12.12 -8.17
CA PHE A 595 23.74 11.57 -7.31
C PHE A 595 23.41 12.50 -6.14
N GLN A 596 22.13 12.79 -5.95
CA GLN A 596 21.59 13.55 -4.82
C GLN A 596 20.46 12.76 -4.16
N ALA A 597 20.27 12.98 -2.86
CA ALA A 597 19.17 12.42 -2.11
C ALA A 597 18.73 13.35 -0.96
N SER A 598 17.43 13.38 -0.72
CA SER A 598 16.74 14.15 0.30
C SER A 598 15.78 13.20 1.02
N ALA A 599 15.75 13.15 2.36
CA ALA A 599 14.89 12.19 3.05
C ALA A 599 14.56 12.54 4.50
N SER A 600 13.59 11.79 5.06
CA SER A 600 13.58 11.48 6.48
C SER A 600 14.93 10.91 6.92
N PRO A 601 15.53 11.43 8.00
CA PRO A 601 16.75 10.87 8.61
C PRO A 601 16.66 9.39 9.00
N ALA A 602 15.46 8.81 9.09
CA ALA A 602 15.29 7.39 9.36
C ALA A 602 15.83 6.51 8.22
N LEU A 603 15.86 7.02 6.97
CA LEU A 603 16.30 6.30 5.78
C LEU A 603 17.80 6.47 5.46
N GLU A 604 18.55 7.19 6.31
CA GLU A 604 19.99 7.45 6.11
C GLU A 604 20.80 6.13 6.06
N GLU A 605 20.70 5.27 7.08
CA GLU A 605 21.47 4.00 7.15
C GLU A 605 21.22 3.08 5.93
N VAL A 606 19.96 2.92 5.50
CA VAL A 606 19.61 2.03 4.38
C VAL A 606 20.08 2.59 3.04
N LEU A 607 20.03 3.91 2.83
CA LEU A 607 20.58 4.53 1.64
C LEU A 607 22.08 4.27 1.51
N LEU A 608 22.87 4.46 2.58
CA LEU A 608 24.32 4.21 2.54
C LEU A 608 24.64 2.76 2.15
N VAL A 609 23.88 1.79 2.67
CA VAL A 609 24.04 0.35 2.35
C VAL A 609 23.72 0.05 0.88
N VAL A 610 22.77 0.75 0.26
CA VAL A 610 22.46 0.61 -1.17
C VAL A 610 23.55 1.27 -2.03
N LEU A 611 23.94 2.51 -1.71
CA LEU A 611 24.99 3.24 -2.45
C LEU A 611 26.36 2.54 -2.38
N GLU A 612 26.63 1.75 -1.33
CA GLU A 612 27.86 0.95 -1.23
C GLU A 612 27.91 -0.22 -2.24
N ARG A 613 26.75 -0.71 -2.70
CA ARG A 613 26.64 -1.87 -3.60
C ARG A 613 26.78 -1.51 -5.07
N ILE A 614 26.31 -0.32 -5.45
CA ILE A 614 26.21 0.12 -6.83
C ILE A 614 27.56 0.68 -7.30
N LYS A 615 27.94 0.30 -8.53
CA LYS A 615 29.16 0.75 -9.21
C LYS A 615 28.79 1.64 -10.39
N ASN A 616 29.62 2.63 -10.67
CA ASN A 616 29.48 3.46 -11.87
C ASN A 616 30.44 2.99 -12.98
N PRO A 617 29.93 2.33 -14.05
CA PRO A 617 30.78 1.85 -15.16
C PRO A 617 31.41 2.99 -15.97
N VAL A 618 30.74 4.15 -16.04
CA VAL A 618 31.24 5.39 -16.67
C VAL A 618 32.38 6.04 -15.85
N ARG A 619 32.61 5.58 -14.61
CA ARG A 619 33.67 6.05 -13.71
C ARG A 619 34.51 4.87 -13.18
N ASN A 620 34.96 3.98 -14.06
CA ASN A 620 35.89 2.88 -13.75
C ASN A 620 35.43 1.95 -12.60
N ASP A 621 34.14 1.58 -12.56
CA ASP A 621 33.53 0.73 -11.52
C ASP A 621 33.58 1.32 -10.09
N THR A 622 33.80 2.64 -9.95
CA THR A 622 33.84 3.31 -8.63
C THR A 622 32.47 3.20 -7.94
N LYS A 623 32.47 2.92 -6.62
CA LYS A 623 31.22 2.80 -5.83
C LYS A 623 30.46 4.12 -5.79
N LEU A 624 29.13 4.07 -5.88
CA LEU A 624 28.30 5.28 -5.85
C LEU A 624 28.42 6.02 -4.50
N LEU A 625 28.50 5.30 -3.38
CA LEU A 625 28.80 5.88 -2.06
C LEU A 625 30.15 6.60 -2.02
N GLN A 626 31.17 6.10 -2.73
CA GLN A 626 32.49 6.74 -2.78
C GLN A 626 32.41 8.07 -3.56
N LEU A 627 31.76 8.08 -4.72
CA LEU A 627 31.55 9.30 -5.50
C LEU A 627 30.77 10.37 -4.70
N TRP A 628 29.74 9.95 -3.96
CA TRP A 628 28.95 10.81 -3.09
C TRP A 628 29.76 11.39 -1.91
N GLN A 629 30.71 10.62 -1.37
CA GLN A 629 31.64 11.10 -0.34
C GLN A 629 32.74 12.02 -0.92
N GLU A 630 33.25 11.72 -2.11
CA GLU A 630 34.27 12.52 -2.82
C GLU A 630 33.75 13.89 -3.24
N SER A 631 32.46 13.98 -3.62
CA SER A 631 31.77 15.26 -3.85
C SER A 631 31.39 16.00 -2.54
N ASN A 632 31.65 15.43 -1.36
CA ASN A 632 31.19 15.92 -0.05
C ASN A 632 29.65 16.12 0.01
N SER A 633 28.92 15.34 -0.80
CA SER A 633 27.46 15.28 -0.78
C SER A 633 26.96 14.61 0.51
N LYS A 634 25.73 14.97 0.91
CA LYS A 634 25.09 14.54 2.16
C LYS A 634 23.59 14.40 1.94
N LEU A 635 22.94 13.62 2.78
CA LEU A 635 21.49 13.53 2.82
C LEU A 635 20.90 14.88 3.23
N LYS A 636 20.03 15.44 2.39
CA LYS A 636 19.31 16.70 2.67
C LYS A 636 18.00 16.40 3.40
N GLY A 637 17.37 17.44 3.96
CA GLY A 637 15.95 17.35 4.31
C GLY A 637 15.08 17.32 3.06
N LEU A 638 13.86 16.82 3.17
CA LEU A 638 12.86 17.01 2.12
C LEU A 638 12.37 18.47 2.12
N GLY A 639 12.13 18.97 0.91
CA GLY A 639 11.66 20.33 0.65
C GLY A 639 10.15 20.40 0.54
N ALA A 640 9.66 21.19 -0.40
CA ALA A 640 8.25 21.24 -0.77
C ALA A 640 7.97 20.81 -2.22
N GLY A 641 8.94 20.21 -2.92
CA GLY A 641 9.01 20.25 -4.39
C GLY A 641 8.76 18.95 -5.14
N SER A 642 8.01 18.00 -4.58
CA SER A 642 7.48 16.80 -5.29
C SER A 642 6.48 16.06 -4.37
N ASP A 643 5.85 14.99 -4.87
CA ASP A 643 4.75 14.23 -4.24
C ASP A 643 4.98 13.78 -2.78
N TYR A 644 6.23 13.66 -2.33
CA TYR A 644 6.58 13.24 -0.97
C TYR A 644 6.01 14.12 0.15
N VAL A 645 5.67 15.39 -0.14
CA VAL A 645 5.24 16.37 0.87
C VAL A 645 3.98 15.91 1.60
N ALA A 646 2.99 15.37 0.88
CA ALA A 646 1.77 14.89 1.50
C ALA A 646 2.04 13.66 2.41
N PHE A 647 2.89 12.73 1.96
CA PHE A 647 3.26 11.54 2.72
C PHE A 647 4.00 11.89 4.01
N GLN A 648 4.96 12.82 3.98
CA GLN A 648 5.68 13.24 5.19
C GLN A 648 4.88 14.19 6.07
N ASP A 649 4.41 15.32 5.55
CA ASP A 649 3.91 16.42 6.39
C ASP A 649 2.46 16.25 6.84
N ILE A 650 1.65 15.49 6.09
CA ILE A 650 0.22 15.26 6.38
C ILE A 650 0.01 13.86 6.98
N ALA A 651 0.61 12.81 6.38
CA ALA A 651 0.46 11.43 6.83
C ALA A 651 1.53 10.95 7.83
N GLY A 652 2.68 11.60 7.93
CA GLY A 652 3.74 11.21 8.86
C GLY A 652 4.42 9.90 8.48
N ILE A 653 4.72 9.71 7.20
CA ILE A 653 5.44 8.56 6.63
C ILE A 653 6.88 8.99 6.29
N SER A 654 7.86 8.20 6.74
CA SER A 654 9.28 8.39 6.40
C SER A 654 9.47 8.36 4.88
N SER A 655 9.76 9.52 4.29
CA SER A 655 9.83 9.68 2.83
C SER A 655 11.27 9.89 2.36
N ILE A 656 11.58 9.54 1.11
CA ILE A 656 12.86 9.77 0.44
C ILE A 656 12.64 10.15 -1.03
N ASP A 657 13.47 11.05 -1.53
CA ASP A 657 13.55 11.50 -2.91
C ASP A 657 15.02 11.49 -3.37
N PHE A 658 15.29 11.04 -4.59
CA PHE A 658 16.67 10.81 -5.07
C PHE A 658 16.78 10.71 -6.59
N GLY A 659 17.88 11.22 -7.14
CA GLY A 659 18.12 11.28 -8.59
C GLY A 659 19.56 11.64 -8.95
N PHE A 660 19.89 11.55 -10.24
CA PHE A 660 21.16 12.02 -10.82
C PHE A 660 20.99 13.43 -11.41
N THR A 661 21.52 14.41 -10.68
CA THR A 661 21.44 15.84 -11.03
C THR A 661 22.70 16.32 -11.77
N GLY A 662 22.71 17.57 -12.23
CA GLY A 662 23.90 18.20 -12.81
C GLY A 662 23.66 19.66 -13.17
N ASP A 663 24.29 20.11 -14.26
CA ASP A 663 24.02 21.40 -14.89
C ASP A 663 22.54 21.56 -15.28
N ARG A 664 22.10 22.80 -15.56
CA ARG A 664 20.73 23.08 -16.04
C ARG A 664 20.36 22.33 -17.32
N PHE A 665 19.07 22.16 -17.53
CA PHE A 665 18.41 21.59 -18.70
C PHE A 665 17.14 22.42 -19.01
N PRO A 666 16.46 22.26 -20.17
CA PRO A 666 15.30 23.05 -20.58
C PRO A 666 14.02 22.73 -19.77
N TYR A 667 14.10 22.84 -18.46
CA TYR A 667 13.08 22.49 -17.48
C TYR A 667 11.75 23.22 -17.74
N HIS A 668 10.66 22.46 -17.83
CA HIS A 668 9.30 22.89 -18.17
C HIS A 668 9.16 23.59 -19.55
N SER A 669 10.16 23.43 -20.43
CA SER A 669 10.13 23.85 -21.83
C SER A 669 9.80 22.66 -22.73
N VAL A 670 9.29 22.93 -23.94
CA VAL A 670 9.10 21.90 -24.98
C VAL A 670 10.45 21.28 -25.43
N HIS A 671 11.55 21.93 -25.07
CA HIS A 671 12.91 21.46 -25.31
C HIS A 671 13.40 20.43 -24.28
N ASP A 672 12.61 20.13 -23.22
CA ASP A 672 12.78 18.91 -22.43
C ASP A 672 12.08 17.73 -23.15
N ASN A 673 12.84 17.10 -24.06
CA ASN A 673 12.36 16.07 -24.97
C ASN A 673 13.34 14.89 -25.09
N PHE A 674 12.91 13.83 -25.74
CA PHE A 674 13.66 12.58 -25.87
C PHE A 674 15.07 12.79 -26.47
N GLU A 675 15.16 13.58 -27.52
CA GLU A 675 16.42 13.88 -28.20
C GLU A 675 17.34 14.78 -27.37
N TRP A 676 16.84 15.53 -26.39
CA TRP A 676 17.69 16.18 -25.37
C TRP A 676 18.26 15.13 -24.42
N MET A 677 17.45 14.19 -23.92
CA MET A 677 17.88 13.15 -22.99
C MET A 677 18.96 12.25 -23.61
N ASP A 678 18.68 11.71 -24.82
CA ASP A 678 19.54 10.76 -25.53
C ASP A 678 20.89 11.38 -25.98
N LYS A 679 20.96 12.72 -26.12
CA LYS A 679 22.18 13.46 -26.50
C LYS A 679 22.95 14.08 -25.34
N PHE A 680 22.27 14.54 -24.29
CA PHE A 680 22.85 15.43 -23.27
C PHE A 680 22.50 15.10 -21.82
N GLY A 681 21.36 14.43 -21.57
CA GLY A 681 20.95 14.00 -20.24
C GLY A 681 21.68 12.72 -19.81
N ASP A 682 21.43 11.61 -20.51
CA ASP A 682 22.05 10.30 -20.25
C ASP A 682 22.27 9.50 -21.56
N PRO A 683 23.28 9.85 -22.38
CA PRO A 683 23.61 9.11 -23.59
C PRO A 683 23.98 7.65 -23.26
N GLY A 684 23.14 6.71 -23.70
CA GLY A 684 23.28 5.28 -23.40
C GLY A 684 22.52 4.79 -22.15
N PHE A 685 21.73 5.64 -21.50
CA PHE A 685 20.83 5.28 -20.39
C PHE A 685 21.54 4.55 -19.23
N HIS A 686 22.76 5.01 -18.92
CA HIS A 686 23.64 4.43 -17.91
C HIS A 686 23.27 4.90 -16.50
N TYR A 687 22.93 6.18 -16.35
CA TYR A 687 22.51 6.77 -15.08
C TYR A 687 21.08 6.36 -14.71
N HIS A 688 20.19 6.21 -15.70
CA HIS A 688 18.85 5.61 -15.51
C HIS A 688 18.94 4.18 -14.98
N HIS A 689 19.75 3.33 -15.60
CA HIS A 689 19.99 1.96 -15.12
C HIS A 689 20.58 1.93 -13.71
N MET A 690 21.55 2.80 -13.40
CA MET A 690 22.08 2.92 -12.03
C MET A 690 21.01 3.36 -11.02
N LEU A 691 20.13 4.31 -11.36
CA LEU A 691 19.07 4.76 -10.45
C LEU A 691 17.98 3.69 -10.28
N CYS A 692 17.64 2.95 -11.33
CA CYS A 692 16.79 1.77 -11.26
C CYS A 692 17.38 0.74 -10.28
N GLN A 693 18.70 0.53 -10.26
CA GLN A 693 19.37 -0.28 -9.24
C GLN A 693 19.30 0.33 -7.83
N VAL A 694 19.40 1.67 -7.66
CA VAL A 694 19.21 2.32 -6.35
C VAL A 694 17.78 2.05 -5.83
N TRP A 695 16.78 2.32 -6.67
CA TRP A 695 15.37 2.22 -6.31
C TRP A 695 14.96 0.77 -6.04
N SER A 696 15.33 -0.19 -6.91
CA SER A 696 15.03 -1.61 -6.72
C SER A 696 15.65 -2.18 -5.44
N LEU A 697 16.87 -1.76 -5.10
CA LEU A 697 17.52 -2.18 -3.87
C LEU A 697 16.88 -1.53 -2.64
N LEU A 698 16.54 -0.23 -2.65
CA LEU A 698 15.82 0.41 -1.54
C LEU A 698 14.46 -0.25 -1.29
N ILE A 699 13.69 -0.56 -2.35
CA ILE A 699 12.44 -1.30 -2.27
C ILE A 699 12.66 -2.65 -1.57
N LEU A 700 13.67 -3.42 -2.00
CA LEU A 700 13.95 -4.73 -1.41
C LEU A 700 14.39 -4.64 0.06
N GLU A 701 15.31 -3.72 0.41
CA GLU A 701 15.78 -3.58 1.79
C GLU A 701 14.65 -3.16 2.75
N ILE A 702 13.64 -2.41 2.28
CA ILE A 702 12.52 -1.95 3.13
C ILE A 702 11.36 -2.97 3.13
N ALA A 703 11.06 -3.63 2.01
CA ALA A 703 9.93 -4.56 1.90
C ALA A 703 10.25 -6.00 2.34
N ASP A 704 11.50 -6.47 2.20
CA ASP A 704 11.86 -7.89 2.34
C ASP A 704 12.80 -8.22 3.52
N ASN A 705 13.35 -7.22 4.22
CA ASN A 705 14.11 -7.47 5.45
C ASN A 705 13.16 -7.73 6.66
N PRO A 706 13.37 -8.78 7.47
CA PRO A 706 12.53 -9.08 8.64
C PRO A 706 12.50 -7.96 9.69
N ILE A 707 13.63 -7.27 9.86
CA ILE A 707 13.80 -6.05 10.66
C ILE A 707 13.67 -4.86 9.70
N LEU A 708 12.78 -3.92 10.00
CA LEU A 708 12.60 -2.71 9.19
C LEU A 708 13.81 -1.76 9.37
N PRO A 709 14.53 -1.34 8.30
CA PRO A 709 15.81 -0.65 8.41
C PRO A 709 15.67 0.89 8.61
N LEU A 710 14.82 1.32 9.55
CA LEU A 710 14.62 2.74 9.88
C LEU A 710 15.43 3.14 11.12
N SER A 711 16.43 4.02 10.94
CA SER A 711 17.36 4.42 12.01
C SER A 711 16.82 5.54 12.90
N MET A 712 16.26 5.14 14.04
CA MET A 712 15.93 6.07 15.12
C MET A 712 17.17 6.83 15.66
N PRO A 713 18.40 6.24 15.76
CA PRO A 713 19.60 6.98 16.15
C PRO A 713 20.04 8.08 15.16
N SER A 714 19.95 7.86 13.85
CA SER A 714 20.16 8.93 12.85
C SER A 714 19.12 10.03 13.04
N TYR A 715 17.86 9.67 13.22
CA TYR A 715 16.77 10.63 13.44
C TYR A 715 16.95 11.45 14.73
N ALA A 716 17.35 10.83 15.84
CA ALA A 716 17.67 11.56 17.08
C ALA A 716 18.87 12.51 16.92
N THR A 717 19.86 12.10 16.13
CA THR A 717 21.02 12.94 15.79
C THR A 717 20.63 14.10 14.86
N ALA A 718 19.65 13.90 13.97
CA ALA A 718 19.10 14.95 13.12
C ALA A 718 18.27 15.98 13.91
N ILE A 719 17.35 15.55 14.79
CA ILE A 719 16.61 16.45 15.70
C ILE A 719 17.58 17.34 16.49
N GLY A 720 18.67 16.76 17.02
CA GLY A 720 19.69 17.52 17.74
C GLY A 720 20.31 18.65 16.90
N LYS A 721 20.54 18.43 15.60
CA LYS A 721 20.99 19.48 14.66
C LYS A 721 19.89 20.53 14.44
N TYR A 722 18.65 20.09 14.18
CA TYR A 722 17.52 20.98 13.87
C TYR A 722 17.15 21.92 15.02
N VAL A 723 17.26 21.47 16.28
CA VAL A 723 16.99 22.31 17.47
C VAL A 723 18.06 23.39 17.64
N GLU A 724 19.33 23.08 17.38
CA GLU A 724 20.41 24.08 17.45
C GLU A 724 20.43 25.03 16.24
N ASP A 725 20.01 24.59 15.06
CA ASP A 725 19.77 25.47 13.91
C ASP A 725 18.63 26.45 14.19
N LEU A 726 17.47 25.96 14.65
CA LEU A 726 16.33 26.80 15.03
C LEU A 726 16.75 27.86 16.08
N ASN A 727 17.59 27.48 17.05
CA ASN A 727 18.09 28.41 18.07
C ASN A 727 19.03 29.48 17.48
N GLN A 728 19.94 29.12 16.57
CA GLN A 728 20.82 30.06 15.87
C GLN A 728 20.03 31.00 14.95
N TRP A 729 19.07 30.47 14.21
CA TRP A 729 18.17 31.22 13.34
C TRP A 729 17.27 32.19 14.12
N ALA A 730 16.69 31.76 15.25
CA ALA A 730 15.95 32.66 16.15
C ALA A 730 16.86 33.77 16.70
N GLY A 731 18.12 33.46 16.99
CA GLY A 731 19.16 34.43 17.34
C GLY A 731 19.43 35.46 16.24
N SER A 732 19.43 35.07 14.95
CA SER A 732 19.64 36.00 13.83
C SER A 732 18.44 36.93 13.60
N LYS A 733 17.21 36.44 13.81
CA LYS A 733 15.98 37.27 13.89
C LYS A 733 15.97 38.16 15.16
N GLY A 734 16.84 37.86 16.13
CA GLY A 734 17.17 38.69 17.27
C GLY A 734 16.45 38.33 18.57
N ALA A 735 16.15 37.04 18.77
CA ALA A 735 15.77 36.49 20.06
C ALA A 735 16.67 37.02 21.21
N ASN A 736 16.07 37.31 22.38
CA ASN A 736 16.76 37.76 23.58
C ASN A 736 17.61 39.06 23.46
N GLN A 737 17.46 39.84 22.37
CA GLN A 737 18.05 41.19 22.28
C GLN A 737 17.28 42.19 23.18
N ALA A 738 17.95 43.27 23.61
CA ALA A 738 17.35 44.29 24.45
C ALA A 738 16.09 44.91 23.81
N GLY A 739 14.94 44.79 24.49
CA GLY A 739 13.64 45.27 24.00
C GLY A 739 12.83 44.25 23.17
N LYS A 740 13.36 43.05 22.89
CA LYS A 740 12.61 41.94 22.27
C LYS A 740 12.15 40.90 23.32
N PRO A 741 11.15 40.05 23.02
CA PRO A 741 10.65 39.05 23.96
C PRO A 741 11.68 37.97 24.34
N LYS A 742 11.42 37.31 25.48
CA LYS A 742 12.20 36.16 25.94
C LYS A 742 11.98 34.97 24.98
N TRP A 743 13.08 34.35 24.58
CA TRP A 743 13.12 33.09 23.84
C TRP A 743 13.79 32.00 24.69
N ASP A 744 13.18 30.83 24.75
CA ASP A 744 13.62 29.70 25.58
C ASP A 744 13.48 28.39 24.79
N ILE A 745 14.61 27.75 24.49
CA ILE A 745 14.70 26.51 23.70
C ILE A 745 14.88 25.26 24.57
N GLU A 746 15.11 25.43 25.88
CA GLU A 746 15.46 24.32 26.78
C GLU A 746 14.41 23.19 26.84
N PRO A 747 13.09 23.44 26.76
CA PRO A 747 12.10 22.35 26.71
C PRO A 747 12.32 21.41 25.51
N LEU A 748 12.68 21.96 24.35
CA LEU A 748 12.89 21.22 23.11
C LEU A 748 14.26 20.54 23.08
N ARG A 749 15.30 21.22 23.58
CA ARG A 749 16.65 20.66 23.78
C ARG A 749 16.62 19.46 24.75
N ALA A 750 15.87 19.57 25.84
CA ALA A 750 15.68 18.48 26.80
C ALA A 750 14.92 17.30 26.20
N ALA A 751 13.84 17.55 25.43
CA ALA A 751 13.10 16.51 24.73
C ALA A 751 13.98 15.77 23.69
N ALA A 752 14.77 16.50 22.90
CA ALA A 752 15.70 15.91 21.93
C ALA A 752 16.80 15.06 22.59
N LEU A 753 17.40 15.55 23.69
CA LEU A 753 18.42 14.80 24.44
C LEU A 753 17.84 13.52 25.06
N LYS A 754 16.60 13.58 25.58
CA LYS A 754 15.89 12.40 26.09
C LYS A 754 15.61 11.40 24.96
N PHE A 755 15.04 11.87 23.84
CA PHE A 755 14.72 11.01 22.69
C PHE A 755 15.95 10.25 22.19
N LYS A 756 17.13 10.89 22.13
CA LYS A 756 18.38 10.20 21.78
C LYS A 756 18.69 8.99 22.67
N GLY A 757 18.62 9.16 24.00
CA GLY A 757 18.86 8.06 24.94
C GLY A 757 17.82 6.93 24.85
N ASP A 758 16.62 7.21 24.36
CA ASP A 758 15.58 6.20 24.10
C ASP A 758 15.72 5.56 22.70
N ALA A 759 16.21 6.28 21.70
CA ALA A 759 16.52 5.76 20.36
C ALA A 759 17.71 4.80 20.37
N ASP A 760 18.80 5.14 21.07
CA ASP A 760 19.95 4.23 21.28
C ASP A 760 19.50 2.93 21.97
N ARG A 761 18.60 3.05 22.96
CA ARG A 761 17.99 1.93 23.69
C ARG A 761 17.10 1.07 22.79
N PHE A 762 16.34 1.68 21.88
CA PHE A 762 15.50 0.99 20.90
C PHE A 762 16.33 0.17 19.92
N LYS A 763 17.36 0.78 19.31
CA LYS A 763 18.29 0.13 18.37
C LYS A 763 18.96 -1.12 18.96
N SER A 764 19.23 -1.12 20.27
CA SER A 764 19.84 -2.27 20.96
C SER A 764 19.03 -3.58 20.87
N TRP A 765 17.72 -3.52 20.58
CA TRP A 765 16.90 -4.70 20.38
C TRP A 765 17.20 -5.43 19.05
N GLU A 766 17.60 -4.73 17.99
CA GLU A 766 18.02 -5.36 16.73
C GLU A 766 19.21 -6.31 16.98
N THR A 767 20.20 -5.85 17.74
CA THR A 767 21.37 -6.64 18.12
C THR A 767 21.00 -7.86 18.95
N TYR A 768 19.99 -7.75 19.83
CA TYR A 768 19.47 -8.91 20.57
C TYR A 768 18.81 -9.92 19.62
N TRP A 769 17.95 -9.45 18.71
CA TRP A 769 17.26 -10.30 17.73
C TRP A 769 18.23 -11.04 16.79
N GLN A 770 19.21 -10.33 16.21
CA GLN A 770 20.23 -10.90 15.34
C GLN A 770 21.01 -12.01 16.06
N ASN A 771 21.46 -11.75 17.29
CA ASN A 771 22.15 -12.76 18.10
C ASN A 771 21.23 -13.95 18.45
N PHE A 772 19.95 -13.71 18.75
CA PHE A 772 18.99 -14.78 19.03
C PHE A 772 18.79 -15.70 17.82
N VAL A 773 18.54 -15.14 16.63
CA VAL A 773 18.32 -15.93 15.40
C VAL A 773 19.59 -16.67 14.97
N ASN A 774 20.76 -16.01 15.03
CA ASN A 774 22.04 -16.65 14.71
C ASN A 774 22.36 -17.83 15.66
N ASN A 775 22.18 -17.65 16.97
CA ASN A 775 22.44 -18.70 17.97
C ASN A 775 21.44 -19.87 17.86
N ASN A 776 20.22 -19.62 17.35
CA ASN A 776 19.22 -20.66 17.05
C ASN A 776 19.32 -21.20 15.61
N GLY A 777 20.45 -21.01 14.92
CA GLY A 777 20.71 -21.61 13.61
C GLY A 777 19.85 -21.04 12.47
N GLY A 778 19.42 -19.79 12.58
CA GLY A 778 18.53 -19.12 11.63
C GLY A 778 17.04 -19.27 11.95
N TYR A 779 16.68 -19.92 13.05
CA TYR A 779 15.28 -20.10 13.47
C TYR A 779 14.81 -19.00 14.44
N GLU A 780 13.67 -18.37 14.13
CA GLU A 780 12.97 -17.44 15.01
C GLU A 780 11.85 -18.18 15.78
N GLN A 781 11.69 -17.87 17.07
CA GLN A 781 10.56 -18.37 17.86
C GLN A 781 9.36 -17.43 17.73
N MET A 782 8.14 -17.98 17.73
CA MET A 782 6.92 -17.22 17.39
C MET A 782 6.68 -16.01 18.30
N ASP A 783 7.06 -16.08 19.59
CA ASP A 783 7.00 -14.96 20.52
C ASP A 783 8.03 -13.86 20.19
N VAL A 784 9.24 -14.23 19.77
CA VAL A 784 10.25 -13.30 19.25
C VAL A 784 9.78 -12.66 17.93
N GLY A 785 9.09 -13.40 17.07
CA GLY A 785 8.44 -12.86 15.86
C GLY A 785 7.36 -11.82 16.17
N LEU A 786 6.47 -12.08 17.15
CA LEU A 786 5.51 -11.08 17.62
C LEU A 786 6.20 -9.83 18.19
N ILE A 787 7.34 -9.99 18.88
CA ILE A 787 8.16 -8.88 19.38
C ILE A 787 8.77 -8.09 18.20
N ARG A 788 9.21 -8.76 17.12
CA ARG A 788 9.70 -8.14 15.89
C ARG A 788 8.64 -7.35 15.13
N HIS A 789 7.42 -7.87 14.97
CA HIS A 789 6.32 -7.09 14.37
C HIS A 789 6.01 -5.84 15.22
N ASN A 790 6.06 -5.96 16.55
CA ASN A 790 5.93 -4.82 17.46
C ASN A 790 7.13 -3.84 17.41
N TYR A 791 8.32 -4.27 16.98
CA TYR A 791 9.45 -3.37 16.71
C TYR A 791 9.22 -2.61 15.39
N ASN A 792 8.96 -3.34 14.30
CA ASN A 792 8.70 -2.78 12.98
C ASN A 792 7.58 -1.73 13.04
N ASN A 793 6.45 -2.05 13.67
CA ASN A 793 5.28 -1.17 13.78
C ASN A 793 5.53 0.09 14.65
N ARG A 794 6.62 0.14 15.44
CA ARG A 794 7.03 1.35 16.17
C ARG A 794 8.04 2.18 15.39
N ALA A 795 8.83 1.54 14.53
CA ALA A 795 9.76 2.20 13.65
C ALA A 795 9.03 2.89 12.48
N SER A 796 8.07 2.21 11.82
CA SER A 796 7.25 2.79 10.74
C SER A 796 6.39 3.96 11.22
N ASN A 797 5.65 3.76 12.31
CA ASN A 797 4.68 4.75 12.81
C ASN A 797 5.33 5.87 13.65
N PHE A 798 6.66 6.02 13.63
CA PHE A 798 7.35 7.00 14.46
C PHE A 798 7.06 8.44 14.03
N GLU A 799 7.16 8.76 12.73
CA GLU A 799 6.81 10.09 12.20
C GLU A 799 5.31 10.40 12.36
N THR A 800 4.44 9.38 12.32
CA THR A 800 3.01 9.52 12.64
C THR A 800 2.76 10.04 14.07
N LEU A 801 3.62 9.69 15.03
CA LEU A 801 3.52 10.17 16.41
C LEU A 801 4.03 11.61 16.59
N LEU A 802 4.71 12.18 15.58
CA LEU A 802 5.13 13.57 15.52
C LEU A 802 4.08 14.48 14.85
N LEU A 803 2.91 13.95 14.49
CA LEU A 803 1.80 14.74 13.94
C LEU A 803 0.99 15.44 15.05
N ASP A 804 0.70 16.72 14.85
CA ASP A 804 -0.22 17.48 15.69
C ASP A 804 -1.69 17.26 15.27
N LEU A 805 -2.23 16.11 15.69
CA LEU A 805 -3.61 15.70 15.42
C LEU A 805 -4.64 16.28 16.40
N GLU A 806 -4.30 17.32 17.18
CA GLU A 806 -5.30 18.06 17.96
C GLU A 806 -6.24 18.85 17.03
N ALA A 807 -7.47 19.17 17.47
CA ALA A 807 -8.42 19.94 16.65
C ALA A 807 -7.91 21.38 16.43
N GLY A 808 -7.67 21.77 15.17
CA GLY A 808 -6.93 22.99 14.83
C GLY A 808 -5.42 22.91 15.13
N GLY A 809 -4.88 21.71 15.25
CA GLY A 809 -3.45 21.42 15.31
C GLY A 809 -2.82 21.28 13.92
N GLY A 810 -1.50 21.38 13.88
CA GLY A 810 -0.69 21.52 12.66
C GLY A 810 0.01 22.89 12.63
N VAL A 811 0.40 23.35 11.44
CA VAL A 811 0.95 24.70 11.27
C VAL A 811 -0.18 25.74 11.30
N PRO A 812 -0.13 26.78 12.15
CA PRO A 812 -1.22 27.77 12.26
C PRO A 812 -1.47 28.54 10.95
N GLY A 813 -2.73 28.60 10.51
CA GLY A 813 -3.15 29.18 9.24
C GLY A 813 -2.81 28.33 8.00
N ARG A 814 -2.18 27.16 8.21
CA ARG A 814 -1.80 26.17 7.18
C ARG A 814 -2.04 24.76 7.73
N GLU A 815 -3.18 24.55 8.41
CA GLU A 815 -3.44 23.37 9.25
C GLU A 815 -3.50 22.03 8.49
N GLN A 816 -3.40 22.02 7.16
CA GLN A 816 -3.20 20.81 6.36
C GLN A 816 -1.89 20.10 6.75
N PHE A 817 -0.80 20.86 6.91
CA PHE A 817 0.49 20.35 7.39
C PHE A 817 0.41 20.03 8.89
N LYS A 818 0.56 18.75 9.25
CA LYS A 818 0.40 18.23 10.62
C LYS A 818 1.71 17.96 11.34
N HIS A 819 2.78 17.65 10.63
CA HIS A 819 4.04 17.24 11.22
C HIS A 819 4.76 18.41 11.91
N VAL A 820 5.32 18.18 13.12
CA VAL A 820 5.89 19.29 13.93
C VAL A 820 7.36 19.60 13.67
N LEU A 821 8.07 18.74 12.94
CA LEU A 821 9.44 19.00 12.50
C LEU A 821 9.43 19.52 11.06
N PHE A 822 9.11 18.65 10.11
CA PHE A 822 8.98 18.96 8.69
C PHE A 822 7.68 19.69 8.37
N ALA A 823 7.79 20.75 7.56
CA ALA A 823 6.84 21.23 6.57
C ALA A 823 7.41 22.52 5.92
N PRO A 824 6.98 22.92 4.71
CA PRO A 824 7.37 24.19 4.11
C PRO A 824 7.22 25.36 5.09
N GLN A 825 8.13 26.34 5.05
CA GLN A 825 7.92 27.66 5.67
C GLN A 825 7.07 28.49 4.71
N ALA A 826 6.25 29.42 5.23
CA ALA A 826 5.32 30.20 4.40
C ALA A 826 6.00 31.10 3.35
N TRP A 827 7.33 31.22 3.35
CA TRP A 827 8.11 31.97 2.36
C TRP A 827 9.42 31.28 1.93
N SER A 828 9.61 29.98 2.22
CA SER A 828 10.79 29.22 1.75
C SER A 828 10.65 28.69 0.32
N GLY A 829 9.43 28.57 -0.19
CA GLY A 829 9.19 27.89 -1.46
C GLY A 829 9.58 26.41 -1.35
N TYR A 830 10.50 25.97 -2.21
CA TYR A 830 10.98 24.59 -2.28
C TYR A 830 11.98 24.19 -1.18
N ASP A 831 12.67 25.15 -0.54
CA ASP A 831 13.79 24.87 0.39
C ASP A 831 13.35 24.09 1.65
N GLU A 832 14.20 23.20 2.16
CA GLU A 832 13.88 22.39 3.34
C GLU A 832 13.73 23.21 4.64
N SER A 833 12.83 22.79 5.52
CA SER A 833 12.36 23.61 6.63
C SER A 833 12.04 22.79 7.87
N TYR A 834 12.58 23.21 9.03
CA TYR A 834 12.42 22.53 10.31
C TYR A 834 11.77 23.42 11.36
N PHE A 835 10.74 22.90 12.04
CA PHE A 835 9.86 23.60 12.97
C PHE A 835 9.15 24.83 12.35
N PRO A 836 8.45 24.71 11.20
CA PRO A 836 7.84 25.84 10.49
C PRO A 836 6.82 26.60 11.36
N ALA A 837 6.02 25.91 12.17
CA ALA A 837 5.09 26.56 13.12
C ALA A 837 5.79 27.46 14.16
N ILE A 838 7.08 27.24 14.44
CA ILE A 838 7.89 28.10 15.32
C ILE A 838 8.55 29.22 14.49
N ARG A 839 9.04 28.93 13.28
CA ARG A 839 9.67 29.93 12.39
C ARG A 839 8.69 30.96 11.85
N ASP A 840 7.53 30.54 11.34
CA ASP A 840 6.47 31.43 10.86
C ASP A 840 5.99 32.38 11.98
N ALA A 841 5.88 31.88 13.22
CA ALA A 841 5.52 32.69 14.38
C ALA A 841 6.59 33.76 14.70
N ILE A 842 7.88 33.44 14.53
CA ILE A 842 8.99 34.38 14.70
C ILE A 842 9.07 35.38 13.53
N GLU A 843 8.85 34.95 12.28
CA GLU A 843 8.70 35.83 11.10
C GLU A 843 7.57 36.85 11.30
N ALA A 844 6.42 36.40 11.81
CA ALA A 844 5.27 37.25 12.14
C ALA A 844 5.45 38.10 13.41
N GLY A 845 6.48 37.82 14.22
CA GLY A 845 6.75 38.51 15.48
C GLY A 845 5.88 38.09 16.66
N ASP A 846 5.08 37.01 16.55
CA ASP A 846 4.36 36.43 17.68
C ASP A 846 5.22 35.41 18.44
N TRP A 847 6.07 35.94 19.31
CA TRP A 847 6.92 35.16 20.20
C TRP A 847 6.13 34.30 21.22
N LYS A 848 4.84 34.59 21.47
CA LYS A 848 3.99 33.76 22.35
C LYS A 848 3.45 32.54 21.61
N ALA A 849 3.07 32.69 20.34
CA ALA A 849 2.78 31.55 19.46
C ALA A 849 4.04 30.66 19.31
N ALA A 850 5.22 31.27 19.13
CA ALA A 850 6.48 30.54 19.09
C ALA A 850 6.78 29.75 20.38
N GLU A 851 6.66 30.37 21.57
CA GLU A 851 6.85 29.69 22.87
C GLU A 851 5.85 28.53 23.07
N LYS A 852 4.57 28.73 22.69
CA LYS A 852 3.55 27.68 22.69
C LYS A 852 3.90 26.52 21.75
N ALA A 853 4.41 26.81 20.56
CA ALA A 853 4.81 25.82 19.57
C ALA A 853 6.07 25.03 19.99
N VAL A 854 7.07 25.69 20.59
CA VAL A 854 8.23 25.04 21.26
C VAL A 854 7.73 24.04 22.30
N GLY A 855 6.81 24.45 23.19
CA GLY A 855 6.23 23.58 24.20
C GLY A 855 5.44 22.39 23.62
N LYS A 856 4.76 22.58 22.48
CA LYS A 856 4.00 21.52 21.81
C LYS A 856 4.89 20.49 21.11
N ALA A 857 5.91 20.94 20.39
CA ALA A 857 6.90 20.07 19.77
C ALA A 857 7.69 19.27 20.84
N ALA A 858 8.09 19.91 21.93
CA ALA A 858 8.74 19.24 23.07
C ALA A 858 7.84 18.19 23.75
N LYS A 859 6.54 18.50 23.93
CA LYS A 859 5.53 17.55 24.42
C LYS A 859 5.43 16.32 23.52
N LEU A 860 5.31 16.51 22.21
CA LEU A 860 5.19 15.40 21.26
C LEU A 860 6.46 14.54 21.23
N LEU A 861 7.64 15.13 21.06
CA LEU A 861 8.95 14.44 21.14
C LEU A 861 9.20 13.69 22.47
N THR A 862 8.51 14.08 23.55
CA THR A 862 8.56 13.36 24.84
C THR A 862 7.53 12.23 24.92
N LEU A 863 6.41 12.33 24.19
CA LEU A 863 5.38 11.29 24.10
C LEU A 863 5.71 10.21 23.07
N THR A 864 6.50 10.52 22.04
CA THR A 864 6.99 9.60 20.99
C THR A 864 8.08 8.64 21.50
N GLU A 865 8.04 8.25 22.78
CA GLU A 865 8.94 7.24 23.35
C GLU A 865 8.86 5.92 22.58
N PRO A 866 9.97 5.43 22.00
CA PRO A 866 10.06 4.04 21.53
C PRO A 866 10.18 3.13 22.76
N LYS A 867 9.03 2.89 23.43
CA LYS A 867 8.96 2.28 24.76
C LYS A 867 9.81 1.01 24.85
N SER A 868 10.68 0.96 25.86
CA SER A 868 11.67 -0.11 25.99
C SER A 868 11.05 -1.51 25.93
N PHE A 869 11.65 -2.37 25.12
CA PHE A 869 11.48 -3.81 25.28
C PHE A 869 12.10 -4.25 26.62
N PRO A 870 11.57 -5.31 27.28
CA PRO A 870 12.15 -5.80 28.52
C PRO A 870 13.60 -6.27 28.28
N SER A 871 14.53 -5.68 29.03
CA SER A 871 15.97 -5.88 28.87
C SER A 871 16.41 -7.27 29.36
N GLN A 872 16.47 -8.23 28.43
CA GLN A 872 16.79 -9.66 28.59
C GLN A 872 15.91 -10.45 29.58
N PRO A 873 15.54 -11.70 29.25
CA PRO A 873 15.04 -12.64 30.23
C PRO A 873 16.20 -13.11 31.13
N SER A 874 16.43 -12.42 32.24
CA SER A 874 17.24 -12.98 33.32
C SER A 874 16.55 -14.24 33.88
N PRO A 875 17.31 -15.27 34.29
CA PRO A 875 16.75 -16.53 34.78
C PRO A 875 16.25 -16.43 36.24
N GLU A 876 15.45 -15.41 36.55
CA GLU A 876 14.84 -15.17 37.88
C GLU A 876 13.34 -14.82 37.76
N PRO A 877 12.54 -15.03 38.82
CA PRO A 877 11.08 -15.10 38.70
C PRO A 877 10.38 -13.77 38.37
N ILE A 878 9.45 -13.85 37.43
CA ILE A 878 8.61 -12.75 36.94
C ILE A 878 7.97 -11.96 38.10
N PRO A 879 8.07 -10.61 38.12
CA PRO A 879 7.58 -9.80 39.24
C PRO A 879 6.05 -9.89 39.41
N ILE A 880 5.62 -9.93 40.67
CA ILE A 880 4.20 -9.96 41.05
C ILE A 880 3.56 -8.61 40.72
N ILE A 881 2.51 -8.62 39.89
CA ILE A 881 1.72 -7.42 39.56
C ILE A 881 1.14 -6.82 40.85
N GLY A 882 1.54 -5.59 41.18
CA GLY A 882 1.09 -4.88 42.37
C GLY A 882 -0.42 -4.62 42.37
N LYS A 883 -1.05 -4.76 43.55
CA LYS A 883 -2.51 -4.64 43.75
C LYS A 883 -3.10 -3.35 43.16
N ASP A 884 -2.37 -2.24 43.25
CA ASP A 884 -2.83 -0.91 42.84
C ASP A 884 -3.07 -0.80 41.34
N HIS A 885 -2.39 -1.60 40.52
CA HIS A 885 -2.61 -1.64 39.07
C HIS A 885 -3.94 -2.34 38.73
N ILE A 886 -4.32 -3.36 39.50
CA ILE A 886 -5.59 -4.08 39.35
C ILE A 886 -6.75 -3.18 39.82
N ALA A 887 -6.58 -2.46 40.93
CA ALA A 887 -7.58 -1.49 41.42
C ALA A 887 -7.86 -0.39 40.38
N LYS A 888 -6.82 0.24 39.83
CA LYS A 888 -6.98 1.28 38.79
C LYS A 888 -7.60 0.77 37.49
N LEU A 889 -7.42 -0.51 37.16
CA LEU A 889 -8.08 -1.12 36.00
C LEU A 889 -9.57 -1.39 36.29
N HIS A 890 -9.88 -1.87 37.50
CA HIS A 890 -11.25 -2.13 37.97
C HIS A 890 -12.11 -0.85 37.96
N ASP A 891 -11.59 0.26 38.48
CA ASP A 891 -12.34 1.53 38.53
C ASP A 891 -12.59 2.10 37.11
N LYS A 892 -11.63 1.96 36.19
CA LYS A 892 -11.82 2.32 34.77
C LYS A 892 -12.87 1.46 34.09
N ILE A 893 -12.92 0.16 34.38
CA ILE A 893 -13.95 -0.75 33.86
C ILE A 893 -15.33 -0.36 34.39
N ILE A 894 -15.45 0.02 35.67
CA ILE A 894 -16.71 0.51 36.25
C ILE A 894 -17.15 1.83 35.61
N GLN A 895 -16.24 2.78 35.39
CA GLN A 895 -16.56 4.02 34.67
C GLN A 895 -17.05 3.75 33.24
N LEU A 896 -16.38 2.87 32.50
CA LEU A 896 -16.77 2.50 31.14
C LEU A 896 -18.15 1.82 31.09
N LEU A 897 -18.42 0.87 32.01
CA LEU A 897 -19.73 0.22 32.14
C LEU A 897 -20.84 1.22 32.54
N THR A 898 -20.52 2.22 33.35
CA THR A 898 -21.49 3.28 33.74
C THR A 898 -21.82 4.17 32.54
N LEU A 899 -20.83 4.58 31.75
CA LEU A 899 -21.01 5.32 30.49
C LEU A 899 -21.84 4.53 29.48
N ILE A 900 -21.56 3.23 29.30
CA ILE A 900 -22.33 2.35 28.42
C ILE A 900 -23.79 2.23 28.90
N GLN A 901 -24.03 2.05 30.20
CA GLN A 901 -25.39 2.03 30.75
C GLN A 901 -26.13 3.37 30.58
N GLN A 902 -25.44 4.50 30.67
CA GLN A 902 -26.04 5.82 30.42
C GLN A 902 -26.42 5.98 28.94
N HIS A 903 -25.49 5.65 28.03
CA HIS A 903 -25.70 5.78 26.59
C HIS A 903 -26.85 4.88 26.08
N ILE A 904 -27.00 3.68 26.64
CA ILE A 904 -28.13 2.77 26.38
C ILE A 904 -29.46 3.38 26.88
N ARG A 905 -29.49 4.00 28.07
CA ARG A 905 -30.72 4.67 28.56
C ARG A 905 -31.10 5.87 27.69
N GLU A 906 -30.13 6.63 27.20
CA GLU A 906 -30.34 7.80 26.35
C GLU A 906 -30.83 7.41 24.94
N HIS A 907 -30.39 6.28 24.39
CA HIS A 907 -30.91 5.73 23.14
C HIS A 907 -32.31 5.10 23.29
N CYS A 908 -32.51 4.23 24.29
CA CYS A 908 -33.81 3.59 24.55
C CYS A 908 -34.94 4.57 24.96
N ALA A 909 -34.62 5.84 25.18
CA ALA A 909 -35.61 6.89 25.43
C ALA A 909 -36.23 7.49 24.15
N LYS A 910 -35.61 7.31 22.97
CA LYS A 910 -36.06 7.96 21.71
C LYS A 910 -37.01 7.11 20.88
N ASP A 911 -36.77 5.80 20.74
CA ASP A 911 -37.61 4.93 19.92
C ASP A 911 -38.82 4.38 20.67
N ARG A 912 -39.95 5.09 20.54
CA ARG A 912 -41.29 4.62 20.92
C ARG A 912 -42.31 4.83 19.82
N SER A 913 -42.30 3.98 18.79
CA SER A 913 -43.52 3.70 18.02
C SER A 913 -43.54 2.28 17.44
N ALA A 914 -44.74 1.71 17.30
CA ALA A 914 -45.07 0.54 16.49
C ALA A 914 -44.21 -0.75 16.62
N ILE A 915 -44.33 -1.46 17.75
CA ILE A 915 -44.74 -2.90 17.86
C ILE A 915 -45.11 -3.12 19.34
N CYS A 916 -46.28 -2.62 19.74
CA CYS A 916 -46.81 -2.82 21.09
C CYS A 916 -48.34 -2.63 21.09
N ASN A 917 -49.05 -3.51 20.36
CA ASN A 917 -50.52 -3.50 20.31
C ASN A 917 -51.09 -4.85 19.81
N ARG A 918 -50.90 -5.92 20.60
CA ARG A 918 -51.74 -7.14 20.65
C ARG A 918 -51.32 -8.01 21.84
N VAL A 919 -52.25 -8.85 22.32
CA VAL A 919 -52.11 -9.74 23.49
C VAL A 919 -52.11 -9.02 24.85
N GLN A 920 -53.27 -8.46 25.20
CA GLN A 920 -53.87 -8.67 26.52
C GLN A 920 -55.26 -9.30 26.32
N ASP A 921 -55.84 -9.81 27.42
CA ASP A 921 -57.22 -10.30 27.56
C ASP A 921 -57.66 -11.51 26.71
N ILE A 922 -57.15 -12.70 27.06
CA ILE A 922 -58.01 -13.87 27.31
C ILE A 922 -57.57 -14.53 28.62
N HIS A 923 -58.55 -14.87 29.47
CA HIS A 923 -58.38 -15.74 30.64
C HIS A 923 -59.67 -16.56 30.81
N ILE A 924 -59.54 -17.87 31.08
CA ILE A 924 -60.37 -18.67 32.02
C ILE A 924 -59.92 -20.15 31.99
N ASP A 925 -59.43 -20.58 33.15
CA ASP A 925 -59.55 -21.87 33.84
C ASP A 925 -59.23 -23.26 33.21
N SER A 926 -58.33 -23.94 33.95
CA SER A 926 -58.54 -25.29 34.51
C SER A 926 -58.51 -26.55 33.61
N ALA A 927 -57.31 -27.10 33.42
CA ALA A 927 -57.04 -28.52 33.69
C ALA A 927 -55.56 -28.75 34.08
N MET A 928 -55.25 -29.86 34.75
CA MET A 928 -53.90 -30.15 35.26
C MET A 928 -52.89 -30.50 34.14
N ALA A 929 -51.78 -29.76 34.11
CA ALA A 929 -50.51 -30.20 33.50
C ALA A 929 -49.33 -29.72 34.38
N PRO A 930 -48.26 -30.52 34.55
CA PRO A 930 -47.15 -30.15 35.43
C PRO A 930 -46.34 -28.98 34.87
N LYS A 931 -45.94 -28.04 35.75
CA LYS A 931 -45.03 -26.93 35.37
C LYS A 931 -43.72 -27.48 34.82
N ALA A 932 -43.38 -27.11 33.59
CA ALA A 932 -42.07 -27.43 33.01
C ALA A 932 -40.96 -26.77 33.84
N GLN A 933 -40.03 -27.60 34.34
CA GLN A 933 -38.84 -27.14 35.05
C GLN A 933 -37.84 -26.56 34.03
N LYS A 934 -37.27 -25.39 34.31
CA LYS A 934 -36.27 -24.75 33.42
C LYS A 934 -35.00 -25.61 33.39
N ASP A 935 -34.45 -25.85 32.20
CA ASP A 935 -33.21 -26.60 32.03
C ASP A 935 -32.02 -25.88 32.66
N LYS A 936 -31.14 -26.65 33.31
CA LYS A 936 -29.85 -26.20 33.84
C LYS A 936 -28.71 -27.01 33.26
N TYR A 937 -27.65 -26.32 32.84
CA TYR A 937 -26.48 -26.91 32.17
C TYR A 937 -25.26 -26.86 33.09
N SER A 938 -24.73 -28.03 33.46
CA SER A 938 -23.46 -28.14 34.21
C SER A 938 -22.29 -28.28 33.23
N ILE A 939 -21.30 -27.39 33.29
CA ILE A 939 -20.07 -27.48 32.48
C ILE A 939 -18.98 -28.10 33.35
N LEU A 940 -18.46 -29.25 32.95
CA LEU A 940 -17.32 -29.91 33.59
C LEU A 940 -16.03 -29.50 32.87
N LEU A 941 -15.16 -28.78 33.58
CA LEU A 941 -13.92 -28.24 33.05
C LEU A 941 -12.71 -28.78 33.85
N PRO A 942 -12.07 -29.88 33.41
CA PRO A 942 -10.88 -30.39 34.05
C PRO A 942 -9.67 -29.49 33.76
N THR A 943 -8.83 -29.23 34.76
CA THR A 943 -7.67 -28.34 34.61
C THR A 943 -6.38 -28.96 35.16
N TYR A 944 -5.31 -28.86 34.39
CA TYR A 944 -3.94 -29.15 34.84
C TYR A 944 -2.93 -28.21 34.16
N ASN A 945 -2.46 -27.21 34.90
CA ASN A 945 -1.66 -26.06 34.41
C ASN A 945 -2.40 -25.15 33.42
N GLU A 946 -3.61 -24.71 33.79
CA GLU A 946 -4.53 -23.90 32.97
C GLU A 946 -4.66 -22.44 33.47
N ARG A 947 -3.72 -21.94 34.29
CA ARG A 947 -3.82 -20.65 34.98
C ARG A 947 -4.08 -19.45 34.07
N ARG A 948 -3.53 -19.47 32.84
CA ARG A 948 -3.74 -18.41 31.82
C ARG A 948 -5.10 -18.53 31.13
N ASN A 949 -5.61 -19.75 30.97
CA ASN A 949 -6.80 -20.05 30.17
C ASN A 949 -8.08 -19.83 30.96
N LEU A 950 -8.08 -20.23 32.24
CA LEU A 950 -9.24 -20.19 33.14
C LEU A 950 -10.03 -18.86 33.16
N PRO A 951 -9.41 -17.66 33.26
CA PRO A 951 -10.17 -16.42 33.32
C PRO A 951 -10.97 -16.13 32.05
N ILE A 952 -10.37 -16.37 30.89
CA ILE A 952 -10.96 -16.04 29.59
C ILE A 952 -12.05 -17.06 29.24
N ILE A 953 -11.80 -18.36 29.46
CA ILE A 953 -12.83 -19.39 29.18
C ILE A 953 -14.03 -19.25 30.12
N THR A 954 -13.81 -18.88 31.39
CA THR A 954 -14.89 -18.59 32.35
C THR A 954 -15.71 -17.38 31.92
N TRP A 955 -15.06 -16.30 31.45
CA TRP A 955 -15.74 -15.12 30.92
C TRP A 955 -16.55 -15.44 29.65
N LEU A 956 -15.98 -16.18 28.70
CA LEU A 956 -16.67 -16.62 27.48
C LEU A 956 -17.90 -17.50 27.80
N LEU A 957 -17.78 -18.42 28.75
CA LEU A 957 -18.90 -19.25 29.22
C LEU A 957 -19.98 -18.38 29.87
N ASN A 958 -19.62 -17.54 30.84
CA ASN A 958 -20.56 -16.62 31.49
C ASN A 958 -21.31 -15.77 30.46
N ARG A 959 -20.57 -15.15 29.53
CA ARG A 959 -21.14 -14.35 28.43
C ARG A 959 -22.13 -15.18 27.61
N THR A 960 -21.72 -16.34 27.12
CA THR A 960 -22.55 -17.21 26.27
C THR A 960 -23.86 -17.62 26.96
N PHE A 961 -23.80 -18.05 28.22
CA PHE A 961 -25.00 -18.46 28.96
C PHE A 961 -25.90 -17.28 29.39
N THR A 962 -25.31 -16.11 29.67
CA THR A 962 -26.07 -14.88 29.92
C THR A 962 -26.79 -14.38 28.66
N GLU A 963 -26.13 -14.35 27.50
CA GLU A 963 -26.72 -13.96 26.22
C GLU A 963 -27.87 -14.91 25.80
N LEU A 964 -27.78 -16.20 26.16
CA LEU A 964 -28.84 -17.19 25.93
C LEU A 964 -29.93 -17.22 27.03
N GLY A 965 -29.77 -16.50 28.14
CA GLY A 965 -30.74 -16.47 29.24
C GLY A 965 -30.96 -17.81 29.97
N LEU A 966 -30.00 -18.73 29.91
CA LEU A 966 -30.11 -20.10 30.45
C LEU A 966 -29.62 -20.21 31.90
N ASP A 967 -30.07 -21.23 32.63
CA ASP A 967 -29.49 -21.58 33.94
C ASP A 967 -28.26 -22.47 33.74
N TRP A 968 -27.18 -22.20 34.47
CA TRP A 968 -25.88 -22.84 34.25
C TRP A 968 -25.00 -22.83 35.50
N GLU A 969 -24.02 -23.72 35.51
CA GLU A 969 -22.92 -23.75 36.49
C GLU A 969 -21.64 -24.29 35.84
N LEU A 970 -20.47 -23.82 36.28
CA LEU A 970 -19.16 -24.27 35.84
C LEU A 970 -18.42 -24.93 37.00
N ILE A 971 -18.07 -26.21 36.83
CA ILE A 971 -17.39 -27.05 37.80
C ILE A 971 -15.95 -27.26 37.32
N ILE A 972 -15.04 -26.46 37.87
CA ILE A 972 -13.60 -26.54 37.62
C ILE A 972 -13.04 -27.70 38.44
N VAL A 973 -12.48 -28.71 37.79
CA VAL A 973 -11.88 -29.89 38.45
C VAL A 973 -10.36 -29.85 38.29
N ASP A 974 -9.65 -29.33 39.29
CA ASP A 974 -8.21 -29.13 39.22
C ASP A 974 -7.40 -30.34 39.71
N ASP A 975 -6.46 -30.81 38.90
CA ASP A 975 -5.63 -32.00 39.12
C ASP A 975 -4.36 -31.74 39.95
N GLY A 976 -4.41 -30.76 40.87
CA GLY A 976 -3.27 -30.38 41.72
C GLY A 976 -2.23 -29.55 40.96
N SER A 977 -2.68 -28.57 40.18
CA SER A 977 -1.83 -27.79 39.27
C SER A 977 -0.75 -26.97 40.01
N PRO A 978 0.57 -27.23 39.78
CA PRO A 978 1.65 -26.47 40.41
C PRO A 978 1.79 -25.02 39.91
N ASP A 979 1.24 -24.67 38.75
CA ASP A 979 1.36 -23.31 38.17
C ASP A 979 0.55 -22.22 38.92
N GLY A 980 -0.34 -22.61 39.83
CA GLY A 980 -1.25 -21.73 40.55
C GLY A 980 -2.67 -21.65 39.97
N THR A 981 -3.09 -22.56 39.07
CA THR A 981 -4.45 -22.65 38.52
C THR A 981 -5.53 -22.59 39.62
N GLN A 982 -5.32 -23.31 40.74
CA GLN A 982 -6.26 -23.28 41.89
C GLN A 982 -6.44 -21.89 42.51
N VAL A 983 -5.43 -21.02 42.48
CA VAL A 983 -5.53 -19.65 43.03
C VAL A 983 -6.46 -18.82 42.16
N VAL A 984 -6.32 -18.94 40.83
CA VAL A 984 -7.19 -18.28 39.85
C VAL A 984 -8.60 -18.85 39.91
N ALA A 985 -8.78 -20.18 39.99
CA ALA A 985 -10.10 -20.80 40.15
C ALA A 985 -10.81 -20.35 41.45
N LYS A 986 -10.07 -20.17 42.57
CA LYS A 986 -10.61 -19.60 43.83
C LYS A 986 -10.96 -18.11 43.73
N GLN A 987 -10.39 -17.37 42.79
CA GLN A 987 -10.79 -15.99 42.48
C GLN A 987 -12.04 -15.96 41.60
N LEU A 988 -12.07 -16.78 40.53
CA LEU A 988 -13.20 -16.88 39.61
C LEU A 988 -14.48 -17.36 40.32
N ALA A 989 -14.38 -18.36 41.21
CA ALA A 989 -15.49 -18.83 42.04
C ALA A 989 -16.06 -17.77 43.01
N LYS A 990 -15.30 -16.68 43.29
CA LYS A 990 -15.80 -15.52 44.06
C LYS A 990 -16.42 -14.45 43.17
N VAL A 991 -15.82 -14.19 42.01
CA VAL A 991 -16.28 -13.17 41.05
C VAL A 991 -17.60 -13.58 40.38
N TYR A 992 -17.73 -14.86 40.03
CA TYR A 992 -18.89 -15.42 39.34
C TYR A 992 -19.78 -16.29 40.26
N ALA A 993 -19.82 -15.97 41.56
CA ALA A 993 -20.76 -16.62 42.47
C ALA A 993 -22.21 -16.23 42.12
N PRO A 994 -23.18 -17.17 42.11
CA PRO A 994 -23.09 -18.57 42.56
C PRO A 994 -22.73 -19.58 41.45
N HIS A 995 -22.42 -19.16 40.22
CA HIS A 995 -22.32 -20.05 39.05
C HIS A 995 -20.99 -20.83 38.92
N VAL A 996 -19.89 -20.40 39.53
CA VAL A 996 -18.56 -21.03 39.35
C VAL A 996 -18.09 -21.73 40.63
N HIS A 997 -17.70 -22.99 40.51
CA HIS A 997 -17.26 -23.86 41.61
C HIS A 997 -15.89 -24.49 41.31
N LEU A 998 -15.06 -24.70 42.35
CA LEU A 998 -13.77 -25.38 42.27
C LEU A 998 -13.77 -26.66 43.12
N HIS A 999 -13.49 -27.78 42.48
CA HIS A 999 -13.38 -29.11 43.10
C HIS A 999 -12.00 -29.68 42.85
N ALA A 1000 -11.01 -29.15 43.58
CA ALA A 1000 -9.60 -29.55 43.49
C ALA A 1000 -9.37 -31.00 43.97
N ARG A 1001 -8.42 -31.68 43.33
CA ARG A 1001 -8.02 -33.07 43.60
C ARG A 1001 -6.57 -33.10 44.11
N ALA A 1002 -6.18 -34.22 44.73
CA ALA A 1002 -4.84 -34.40 45.31
C ALA A 1002 -3.70 -34.56 44.29
N GLY A 1003 -4.01 -34.68 43.00
CA GLY A 1003 -3.04 -34.82 41.92
C GLY A 1003 -3.65 -35.29 40.61
N LYS A 1004 -2.79 -35.50 39.61
CA LYS A 1004 -3.14 -35.86 38.23
C LYS A 1004 -3.60 -37.31 38.10
N LEU A 1005 -4.85 -37.59 38.44
CA LEU A 1005 -5.45 -38.94 38.48
C LEU A 1005 -6.07 -39.38 37.14
N GLY A 1006 -5.85 -38.63 36.06
CA GLY A 1006 -6.31 -38.93 34.71
C GLY A 1006 -7.64 -38.26 34.35
N LEU A 1007 -7.85 -38.07 33.04
CA LEU A 1007 -8.94 -37.26 32.50
C LEU A 1007 -10.33 -37.87 32.79
N GLY A 1008 -10.49 -39.18 32.58
CA GLY A 1008 -11.76 -39.86 32.86
C GLY A 1008 -12.18 -39.78 34.33
N THR A 1009 -11.21 -39.85 35.26
CA THR A 1009 -11.50 -39.72 36.69
C THR A 1009 -11.81 -38.27 37.10
N ALA A 1010 -11.37 -37.26 36.33
CA ALA A 1010 -11.74 -35.86 36.56
C ALA A 1010 -13.23 -35.63 36.25
N TYR A 1011 -13.73 -36.20 35.15
CA TYR A 1011 -15.16 -36.16 34.82
C TYR A 1011 -16.01 -36.95 35.83
N VAL A 1012 -15.56 -38.13 36.27
CA VAL A 1012 -16.21 -38.88 37.37
C VAL A 1012 -16.34 -38.03 38.64
N HIS A 1013 -15.30 -37.28 39.00
CA HIS A 1013 -15.32 -36.38 40.16
C HIS A 1013 -16.25 -35.19 39.95
N GLY A 1014 -16.18 -34.50 38.81
CA GLY A 1014 -17.05 -33.36 38.48
C GLY A 1014 -18.54 -33.72 38.46
N MET A 1015 -18.89 -34.92 37.98
CA MET A 1015 -20.26 -35.44 37.98
C MET A 1015 -20.90 -35.56 39.36
N GLN A 1016 -20.11 -35.69 40.44
CA GLN A 1016 -20.64 -35.73 41.82
C GLN A 1016 -21.22 -34.38 42.26
N PHE A 1017 -20.83 -33.29 41.59
CA PHE A 1017 -21.22 -31.92 41.94
C PHE A 1017 -22.17 -31.28 40.90
N ALA A 1018 -22.36 -31.91 39.74
CA ALA A 1018 -23.26 -31.45 38.69
C ALA A 1018 -24.73 -31.51 39.15
N THR A 1019 -25.40 -30.36 39.25
CA THR A 1019 -26.83 -30.24 39.61
C THR A 1019 -27.76 -30.14 38.40
N GLY A 1020 -27.23 -29.82 37.21
CA GLY A 1020 -27.99 -29.64 35.97
C GLY A 1020 -28.62 -30.94 35.43
N ASN A 1021 -29.68 -30.80 34.63
CA ASN A 1021 -30.27 -31.91 33.89
C ASN A 1021 -29.49 -32.24 32.60
N PHE A 1022 -28.71 -31.28 32.10
CA PHE A 1022 -27.74 -31.45 31.02
C PHE A 1022 -26.31 -31.21 31.52
N VAL A 1023 -25.35 -31.93 30.95
CA VAL A 1023 -23.94 -31.80 31.28
C VAL A 1023 -23.13 -31.59 29.99
N ILE A 1024 -22.30 -30.56 29.97
CA ILE A 1024 -21.34 -30.28 28.90
C ILE A 1024 -19.95 -30.64 29.41
N ILE A 1025 -19.23 -31.44 28.63
CA ILE A 1025 -17.81 -31.74 28.82
C ILE A 1025 -17.03 -30.94 27.77
N MET A 1026 -15.98 -30.24 28.19
CA MET A 1026 -15.05 -29.52 27.32
C MET A 1026 -13.67 -29.36 27.97
N ASP A 1027 -12.66 -29.07 27.14
CA ASP A 1027 -11.30 -28.77 27.61
C ASP A 1027 -11.07 -27.24 27.70
N ALA A 1028 -10.13 -26.81 28.56
CA ALA A 1028 -9.89 -25.40 28.88
C ALA A 1028 -9.01 -24.63 27.87
N ASP A 1029 -8.33 -25.31 26.95
CA ASP A 1029 -7.23 -24.78 26.11
C ASP A 1029 -7.66 -23.98 24.87
N PHE A 1030 -8.94 -23.58 24.80
CA PHE A 1030 -9.62 -22.92 23.67
C PHE A 1030 -9.80 -23.76 22.39
N SER A 1031 -9.39 -25.03 22.37
CA SER A 1031 -9.73 -25.95 21.27
C SER A 1031 -11.24 -26.06 21.01
N HIS A 1032 -12.04 -25.78 22.04
CA HIS A 1032 -13.49 -25.92 22.08
C HIS A 1032 -14.16 -24.58 22.44
N HIS A 1033 -14.50 -23.79 21.43
CA HIS A 1033 -15.01 -22.43 21.64
C HIS A 1033 -16.50 -22.43 22.11
N PRO A 1034 -16.86 -21.75 23.22
CA PRO A 1034 -18.23 -21.75 23.76
C PRO A 1034 -19.34 -21.33 22.80
N LYS A 1035 -19.04 -20.57 21.74
CA LYS A 1035 -20.03 -20.15 20.71
C LYS A 1035 -20.89 -21.29 20.14
N PHE A 1036 -20.37 -22.51 20.07
CA PHE A 1036 -21.10 -23.67 19.53
C PHE A 1036 -22.12 -24.27 20.51
N ILE A 1037 -22.12 -23.86 21.79
CA ILE A 1037 -23.04 -24.38 22.81
C ILE A 1037 -24.51 -24.08 22.45
N SER A 1038 -24.78 -22.92 21.85
CA SER A 1038 -26.12 -22.57 21.35
C SER A 1038 -26.63 -23.58 20.32
N GLU A 1039 -25.80 -23.92 19.32
CA GLU A 1039 -26.11 -24.90 18.30
C GLU A 1039 -26.23 -26.31 18.89
N MET A 1040 -25.35 -26.70 19.83
CA MET A 1040 -25.43 -28.00 20.50
C MET A 1040 -26.72 -28.15 21.33
N ILE A 1041 -27.19 -27.08 21.98
CA ILE A 1041 -28.48 -27.07 22.70
C ILE A 1041 -29.66 -27.12 21.72
N ALA A 1042 -29.60 -26.35 20.62
CA ALA A 1042 -30.63 -26.40 19.58
C ALA A 1042 -30.72 -27.79 18.93
N LYS A 1043 -29.57 -28.42 18.64
CA LYS A 1043 -29.47 -29.78 18.09
C LYS A 1043 -29.98 -30.83 19.07
N GLN A 1044 -29.66 -30.71 20.37
CA GLN A 1044 -30.18 -31.59 21.41
C GLN A 1044 -31.71 -31.61 21.38
N LYS A 1045 -32.33 -30.44 21.23
CA LYS A 1045 -33.78 -30.25 21.21
C LYS A 1045 -34.45 -30.50 19.85
N SER A 1046 -33.67 -30.64 18.78
CA SER A 1046 -34.18 -30.95 17.44
C SER A 1046 -34.78 -32.36 17.36
N ILE A 1047 -35.64 -32.59 16.36
CA ILE A 1047 -36.64 -33.65 16.34
C ILE A 1047 -36.05 -35.06 16.54
N SER A 1048 -36.39 -35.64 17.67
CA SER A 1048 -36.63 -37.08 17.84
C SER A 1048 -37.83 -37.23 18.78
N THR A 1049 -38.77 -38.11 18.42
CA THR A 1049 -40.05 -38.29 19.15
C THR A 1049 -39.81 -38.63 20.63
N ASN A 1050 -40.41 -37.83 21.51
CA ASN A 1050 -40.36 -37.97 22.98
C ASN A 1050 -38.96 -37.85 23.63
N GLY A 1051 -38.22 -36.77 23.33
CA GLY A 1051 -37.24 -36.25 24.30
C GLY A 1051 -35.91 -35.67 23.77
N GLY A 1052 -35.77 -35.50 22.45
CA GLY A 1052 -34.54 -34.99 21.84
C GLY A 1052 -33.33 -35.94 22.00
N TYR A 1053 -32.18 -35.55 21.45
CA TYR A 1053 -30.98 -36.39 21.43
C TYR A 1053 -30.38 -36.58 22.82
N ASP A 1054 -29.88 -37.78 23.11
CA ASP A 1054 -29.24 -38.14 24.39
C ASP A 1054 -27.83 -37.54 24.53
N ILE A 1055 -27.14 -37.43 23.39
CA ILE A 1055 -25.77 -36.92 23.25
C ILE A 1055 -25.70 -36.03 22.01
N VAL A 1056 -25.04 -34.89 22.11
CA VAL A 1056 -24.60 -34.07 20.97
C VAL A 1056 -23.08 -33.92 21.04
N THR A 1057 -22.36 -34.29 19.98
CA THR A 1057 -20.90 -34.14 19.89
C THR A 1057 -20.52 -33.06 18.88
N GLY A 1058 -19.49 -32.27 19.20
CA GLY A 1058 -18.80 -31.49 18.18
C GLY A 1058 -18.02 -32.42 17.25
N THR A 1059 -18.00 -32.10 15.94
CA THR A 1059 -17.18 -32.82 14.94
C THR A 1059 -16.32 -31.87 14.12
N ARG A 1060 -15.07 -32.29 13.86
CA ARG A 1060 -14.13 -31.64 12.94
C ARG A 1060 -14.20 -32.16 11.50
N TYR A 1061 -15.06 -33.15 11.24
CA TYR A 1061 -14.97 -34.00 10.04
C TYR A 1061 -16.27 -34.20 9.25
N ALA A 1062 -17.41 -33.74 9.76
CA ALA A 1062 -18.68 -33.70 9.00
C ALA A 1062 -19.26 -32.27 8.94
N GLY A 1063 -20.04 -32.00 7.89
CA GLY A 1063 -20.52 -30.65 7.57
C GLY A 1063 -19.38 -29.66 7.38
N ASN A 1064 -19.59 -28.41 7.80
CA ASN A 1064 -18.60 -27.32 7.70
C ASN A 1064 -17.57 -27.35 8.86
N GLY A 1065 -17.31 -28.51 9.45
CA GLY A 1065 -16.35 -28.69 10.55
C GLY A 1065 -14.90 -28.63 10.06
N GLY A 1066 -13.99 -28.14 10.90
CA GLY A 1066 -12.61 -27.89 10.46
C GLY A 1066 -11.57 -27.78 11.57
N VAL A 1067 -10.30 -27.89 11.17
CA VAL A 1067 -9.11 -27.82 12.05
C VAL A 1067 -8.12 -26.76 11.57
N TYR A 1068 -7.96 -25.72 12.39
CA TYR A 1068 -7.14 -24.54 12.14
C TYR A 1068 -5.86 -24.58 13.00
N GLY A 1069 -4.75 -24.03 12.50
CA GLY A 1069 -3.44 -24.09 13.16
C GLY A 1069 -2.71 -25.46 13.10
N TRP A 1070 -3.41 -26.55 12.78
CA TRP A 1070 -2.78 -27.89 12.69
C TRP A 1070 -1.96 -28.07 11.40
N ASP A 1071 -0.78 -28.68 11.54
CA ASP A 1071 0.04 -29.13 10.41
C ASP A 1071 -0.60 -30.30 9.64
N LEU A 1072 -0.11 -30.57 8.42
CA LEU A 1072 -0.66 -31.63 7.58
C LEU A 1072 -0.48 -33.02 8.21
N LYS A 1073 0.61 -33.24 8.95
CA LYS A 1073 0.92 -34.50 9.65
C LYS A 1073 -0.14 -34.82 10.71
N ARG A 1074 -0.48 -33.87 11.59
CA ARG A 1074 -1.50 -34.03 12.64
C ARG A 1074 -2.91 -34.14 12.07
N LYS A 1075 -3.21 -33.41 10.99
CA LYS A 1075 -4.46 -33.58 10.21
C LYS A 1075 -4.58 -35.01 9.65
N MET A 1076 -3.52 -35.53 9.03
CA MET A 1076 -3.45 -36.90 8.48
C MET A 1076 -3.56 -37.97 9.58
N VAL A 1077 -2.79 -37.86 10.66
CA VAL A 1077 -2.80 -38.80 11.80
C VAL A 1077 -4.18 -38.85 12.45
N SER A 1078 -4.81 -37.70 12.71
CA SER A 1078 -6.14 -37.67 13.36
C SER A 1078 -7.25 -38.19 12.45
N ARG A 1079 -7.23 -37.87 11.14
CA ARG A 1079 -8.18 -38.48 10.19
C ARG A 1079 -7.96 -39.99 10.05
N GLY A 1080 -6.71 -40.46 10.00
CA GLY A 1080 -6.38 -41.88 9.98
C GLY A 1080 -6.84 -42.63 11.24
N ALA A 1081 -6.67 -42.03 12.42
CA ALA A 1081 -7.12 -42.59 13.69
C ALA A 1081 -8.65 -42.74 13.74
N ASN A 1082 -9.40 -41.70 13.36
CA ASN A 1082 -10.87 -41.76 13.32
C ASN A 1082 -11.37 -42.75 12.25
N LEU A 1083 -10.77 -42.79 11.05
CA LEU A 1083 -11.10 -43.75 10.00
C LEU A 1083 -10.86 -45.21 10.44
N PHE A 1084 -9.76 -45.47 11.15
CA PHE A 1084 -9.47 -46.79 11.71
C PHE A 1084 -10.50 -47.17 12.78
N ALA A 1085 -10.78 -46.28 13.74
CA ALA A 1085 -11.75 -46.52 14.80
C ALA A 1085 -13.18 -46.72 14.27
N ASP A 1086 -13.64 -45.94 13.28
CA ASP A 1086 -14.95 -46.15 12.66
C ASP A 1086 -15.02 -47.46 11.86
N THR A 1087 -13.98 -47.78 11.08
CA THR A 1087 -13.92 -49.03 10.30
C THR A 1087 -14.06 -50.28 11.19
N VAL A 1088 -13.48 -50.23 12.40
CA VAL A 1088 -13.45 -51.36 13.35
C VAL A 1088 -14.67 -51.37 14.28
N LEU A 1089 -15.05 -50.22 14.86
CA LEU A 1089 -16.04 -50.13 15.94
C LEU A 1089 -17.43 -49.65 15.48
N ARG A 1090 -17.55 -49.09 14.27
CA ARG A 1090 -18.79 -48.57 13.65
C ARG A 1090 -19.73 -47.78 14.59
N PRO A 1091 -19.25 -46.82 15.40
CA PRO A 1091 -20.08 -46.12 16.38
C PRO A 1091 -21.12 -45.19 15.74
N GLY A 1092 -20.96 -44.84 14.46
CA GLY A 1092 -21.90 -43.99 13.73
C GLY A 1092 -21.82 -42.51 14.12
N VAL A 1093 -20.58 -42.02 14.34
CA VAL A 1093 -20.22 -40.60 14.45
C VAL A 1093 -18.93 -40.36 13.67
N SER A 1094 -18.76 -39.17 13.10
CA SER A 1094 -17.59 -38.80 12.31
C SER A 1094 -16.35 -38.43 13.13
N ASP A 1095 -16.51 -38.11 14.42
CA ASP A 1095 -15.40 -37.73 15.31
C ASP A 1095 -15.47 -38.43 16.68
N LEU A 1096 -14.52 -39.34 16.92
CA LEU A 1096 -14.39 -40.10 18.16
C LEU A 1096 -13.32 -39.55 19.11
N THR A 1097 -12.48 -38.63 18.62
CA THR A 1097 -11.35 -38.07 19.37
C THR A 1097 -11.58 -36.64 19.85
N GLY A 1098 -12.70 -36.01 19.47
CA GLY A 1098 -13.21 -34.80 20.10
C GLY A 1098 -13.85 -35.09 21.46
N SER A 1099 -13.51 -34.27 22.47
CA SER A 1099 -14.05 -34.34 23.84
C SER A 1099 -15.33 -33.50 24.03
N PHE A 1100 -15.50 -32.43 23.24
CA PHE A 1100 -16.55 -31.44 23.42
C PHE A 1100 -17.95 -31.96 23.08
N ARG A 1101 -18.72 -32.24 24.15
CA ARG A 1101 -19.95 -33.02 24.08
C ARG A 1101 -20.96 -32.57 25.12
N LEU A 1102 -22.23 -32.52 24.73
CA LEU A 1102 -23.39 -32.26 25.59
C LEU A 1102 -24.16 -33.56 25.78
N TYR A 1103 -24.50 -33.90 27.02
CA TYR A 1103 -25.22 -35.11 27.40
C TYR A 1103 -26.46 -34.78 28.25
N LYS A 1104 -27.52 -35.61 28.16
CA LYS A 1104 -28.48 -35.73 29.27
C LYS A 1104 -27.76 -36.32 30.49
N LYS A 1105 -27.89 -35.72 31.68
CA LYS A 1105 -27.13 -36.14 32.89
C LYS A 1105 -27.21 -37.65 33.17
N LYS A 1106 -28.43 -38.23 33.15
CA LYS A 1106 -28.67 -39.67 33.39
C LYS A 1106 -27.97 -40.60 32.39
N VAL A 1107 -27.75 -40.13 31.15
CA VAL A 1107 -27.05 -40.89 30.12
C VAL A 1107 -25.55 -40.86 30.39
N LEU A 1108 -25.01 -39.68 30.73
CA LEU A 1108 -23.60 -39.53 31.10
C LEU A 1108 -23.24 -40.36 32.33
N GLU A 1109 -24.09 -40.37 33.37
CA GLU A 1109 -23.94 -41.23 34.56
C GLU A 1109 -23.83 -42.71 34.18
N LYS A 1110 -24.77 -43.22 33.38
CA LYS A 1110 -24.81 -44.63 32.94
C LYS A 1110 -23.60 -45.00 32.08
N VAL A 1111 -23.20 -44.13 31.15
CA VAL A 1111 -22.08 -44.36 30.23
C VAL A 1111 -20.74 -44.32 30.99
N ILE A 1112 -20.52 -43.32 31.85
CA ILE A 1112 -19.30 -43.24 32.68
C ILE A 1112 -19.16 -44.45 33.60
N LEU A 1113 -20.24 -44.88 34.27
CA LEU A 1113 -20.21 -46.07 35.13
C LEU A 1113 -19.87 -47.37 34.39
N SER A 1114 -20.09 -47.43 33.07
CA SER A 1114 -19.72 -48.57 32.23
C SER A 1114 -18.31 -48.48 31.62
N THR A 1115 -17.63 -47.34 31.73
CA THR A 1115 -16.37 -47.06 31.04
C THR A 1115 -15.17 -47.51 31.89
N GLU A 1116 -14.35 -48.41 31.34
CA GLU A 1116 -13.20 -49.00 32.04
C GLU A 1116 -11.91 -48.19 31.85
N SER A 1117 -11.72 -47.57 30.68
CA SER A 1117 -10.56 -46.74 30.36
C SER A 1117 -10.41 -45.55 31.32
N LYS A 1118 -9.16 -45.13 31.54
CA LYS A 1118 -8.82 -43.91 32.32
C LYS A 1118 -7.88 -42.95 31.59
N GLY A 1119 -7.31 -43.40 30.46
CA GLY A 1119 -6.38 -42.67 29.58
C GLY A 1119 -7.03 -42.19 28.28
N TYR A 1120 -6.24 -42.10 27.21
CA TYR A 1120 -6.60 -41.46 25.93
C TYR A 1120 -7.84 -42.08 25.24
N THR A 1121 -8.08 -43.38 25.47
CA THR A 1121 -9.21 -44.15 24.93
C THR A 1121 -10.56 -43.80 25.55
N PHE A 1122 -10.61 -43.10 26.70
CA PHE A 1122 -11.84 -42.82 27.46
C PHE A 1122 -12.94 -42.14 26.61
N GLN A 1123 -12.59 -41.10 25.86
CA GLN A 1123 -13.57 -40.37 25.03
C GLN A 1123 -14.14 -41.21 23.89
N MET A 1124 -13.38 -42.18 23.37
CA MET A 1124 -13.87 -43.12 22.35
C MET A 1124 -14.78 -44.18 22.99
N GLU A 1125 -14.32 -44.80 24.08
CA GLU A 1125 -15.07 -45.85 24.79
C GLU A 1125 -16.45 -45.35 25.25
N MET A 1126 -16.54 -44.12 25.76
CA MET A 1126 -17.83 -43.50 26.12
C MET A 1126 -18.82 -43.48 24.95
N MET A 1127 -18.37 -43.12 23.74
CA MET A 1127 -19.26 -43.02 22.57
C MET A 1127 -19.66 -44.40 22.05
N VAL A 1128 -18.70 -45.34 22.01
CA VAL A 1128 -18.93 -46.73 21.60
C VAL A 1128 -19.91 -47.43 22.55
N ARG A 1129 -19.73 -47.28 23.88
CA ARG A 1129 -20.65 -47.82 24.88
C ARG A 1129 -22.01 -47.12 24.87
N ALA A 1130 -22.07 -45.79 24.67
CA ALA A 1130 -23.35 -45.10 24.50
C ALA A 1130 -24.13 -45.64 23.30
N LYS A 1131 -23.47 -45.89 22.17
CA LYS A 1131 -24.08 -46.50 20.98
C LYS A 1131 -24.59 -47.92 21.27
N ALA A 1132 -23.77 -48.75 21.93
CA ALA A 1132 -24.16 -50.11 22.35
C ALA A 1132 -25.32 -50.12 23.37
N MET A 1133 -25.48 -49.06 24.16
CA MET A 1133 -26.63 -48.85 25.05
C MET A 1133 -27.89 -48.33 24.34
N GLY A 1134 -27.85 -48.11 23.03
CA GLY A 1134 -28.98 -47.60 22.23
C GLY A 1134 -29.20 -46.08 22.35
N CYS A 1135 -28.24 -45.31 22.86
CA CYS A 1135 -28.39 -43.86 23.00
C CYS A 1135 -28.40 -43.15 21.65
N THR A 1136 -29.24 -42.11 21.53
CA THR A 1136 -29.33 -41.26 20.35
C THR A 1136 -28.21 -40.21 20.34
N VAL A 1137 -27.49 -40.11 19.23
CA VAL A 1137 -26.35 -39.19 19.08
C VAL A 1137 -26.59 -38.29 17.87
N ALA A 1138 -26.33 -36.99 18.02
CA ALA A 1138 -26.25 -36.02 16.93
C ALA A 1138 -24.86 -35.38 16.87
N GLU A 1139 -24.49 -34.88 15.69
CA GLU A 1139 -23.24 -34.14 15.48
C GLU A 1139 -23.53 -32.66 15.16
N VAL A 1140 -22.64 -31.78 15.62
CA VAL A 1140 -22.58 -30.34 15.34
C VAL A 1140 -21.21 -30.03 14.73
N PRO A 1141 -21.12 -29.43 13.52
CA PRO A 1141 -19.84 -29.06 12.92
C PRO A 1141 -19.14 -27.97 13.76
N ILE A 1142 -17.90 -28.21 14.20
CA ILE A 1142 -17.12 -27.23 14.98
C ILE A 1142 -15.84 -26.81 14.25
N SER A 1143 -15.45 -25.56 14.46
CA SER A 1143 -14.11 -25.06 14.18
C SER A 1143 -13.23 -25.34 15.40
N PHE A 1144 -12.31 -26.30 15.28
CA PHE A 1144 -11.30 -26.60 16.30
C PHE A 1144 -10.01 -25.84 15.95
N VAL A 1145 -9.55 -25.00 16.86
CA VAL A 1145 -8.27 -24.27 16.74
C VAL A 1145 -7.22 -25.02 17.56
N ASP A 1146 -5.92 -24.89 17.23
CA ASP A 1146 -4.90 -25.38 18.15
C ASP A 1146 -4.83 -24.54 19.44
N ARG A 1147 -4.27 -25.14 20.49
CA ARG A 1147 -4.14 -24.51 21.82
C ARG A 1147 -3.41 -23.19 21.76
N VAL A 1148 -3.91 -22.19 22.49
CA VAL A 1148 -3.25 -20.87 22.59
C VAL A 1148 -2.02 -20.92 23.52
N TYR A 1149 -1.99 -21.85 24.47
CA TYR A 1149 -0.87 -22.04 25.41
C TYR A 1149 -0.64 -23.52 25.74
N GLY A 1150 0.62 -23.89 26.01
CA GLY A 1150 1.04 -25.23 26.44
C GLY A 1150 1.46 -26.16 25.29
N GLU A 1151 2.10 -27.29 25.64
CA GLU A 1151 2.68 -28.22 24.66
C GLU A 1151 1.75 -29.41 24.33
N SER A 1152 1.94 -30.01 23.14
CA SER A 1152 1.20 -31.19 22.68
C SER A 1152 1.73 -32.49 23.30
N LYS A 1153 0.82 -33.38 23.71
CA LYS A 1153 1.12 -34.64 24.44
C LYS A 1153 0.80 -35.86 23.56
N LEU A 1154 1.29 -35.84 22.32
CA LEU A 1154 1.01 -36.87 21.30
C LEU A 1154 2.32 -37.51 20.82
N GLY A 1155 2.85 -38.43 21.65
CA GLY A 1155 3.99 -39.28 21.31
C GLY A 1155 3.60 -40.51 20.48
N SER A 1156 4.60 -41.33 20.13
CA SER A 1156 4.40 -42.61 19.43
C SER A 1156 3.80 -43.69 20.33
N SER A 1157 4.06 -43.62 21.63
CA SER A 1157 3.46 -44.45 22.68
C SER A 1157 1.94 -44.36 22.69
N GLU A 1158 1.41 -43.14 22.69
CA GLU A 1158 -0.01 -42.83 22.78
C GLU A 1158 -0.78 -43.29 21.54
N ILE A 1159 -0.13 -43.30 20.37
CA ILE A 1159 -0.68 -43.86 19.13
C ILE A 1159 -0.80 -45.40 19.21
N ALA A 1160 0.19 -46.07 19.82
CA ALA A 1160 0.13 -47.51 20.05
C ALA A 1160 -0.92 -47.90 21.10
N GLU A 1161 -1.01 -47.14 22.21
CA GLU A 1161 -2.07 -47.32 23.21
C GLU A 1161 -3.47 -47.10 22.61
N TYR A 1162 -3.65 -46.08 21.75
CA TYR A 1162 -4.90 -45.85 21.04
C TYR A 1162 -5.28 -47.04 20.15
N ALA A 1163 -4.35 -47.56 19.34
CA ALA A 1163 -4.61 -48.68 18.44
C ALA A 1163 -4.93 -49.99 19.19
N LEU A 1164 -4.19 -50.28 20.28
CA LEU A 1164 -4.49 -51.39 21.18
C LEU A 1164 -5.85 -51.20 21.87
N GLY A 1165 -6.20 -49.97 22.23
CA GLY A 1165 -7.50 -49.59 22.78
C GLY A 1165 -8.66 -49.87 21.84
N VAL A 1166 -8.56 -49.47 20.56
CA VAL A 1166 -9.56 -49.81 19.52
C VAL A 1166 -9.76 -51.32 19.43
N PHE A 1167 -8.68 -52.09 19.39
CA PHE A 1167 -8.76 -53.55 19.29
C PHE A 1167 -9.33 -54.20 20.56
N ALA A 1168 -8.96 -53.71 21.75
CA ALA A 1168 -9.49 -54.21 23.03
C ALA A 1168 -10.97 -53.85 23.24
N LEU A 1169 -11.45 -52.74 22.68
CA LEU A 1169 -12.88 -52.39 22.66
C LEU A 1169 -13.66 -53.29 21.69
N TRP A 1170 -13.11 -53.58 20.51
CA TRP A 1170 -13.70 -54.49 19.52
C TRP A 1170 -13.84 -55.95 20.02
N LEU A 1171 -13.03 -56.35 21.00
CA LEU A 1171 -13.17 -57.65 21.69
C LEU A 1171 -14.17 -57.62 22.86
N LYS A 1172 -14.77 -56.47 23.19
CA LYS A 1172 -15.65 -56.25 24.36
C LYS A 1172 -17.03 -55.68 24.03
N VAL A 1173 -17.26 -55.21 22.80
CA VAL A 1173 -18.49 -54.53 22.34
C VAL A 1173 -18.91 -55.09 20.99
#